data_AF-A0A0D6M3Q5-F1
#
_entry.id   AF-A0A0D6M3Q5-F1
#
_cell.length_a   1.000
_cell.length_b   1.000
_cell.length_c   1.000
_cell.angle_alpha   90.00
_cell.angle_beta   90.00
_cell.angle_gamma   90.00
#
_symmetry.space_group_name_H-M   'P 1'
#
loop_
_entity.id
_entity.type
_entity.pdbx_description
1 polymer ?
#
loop_
_entity_poly.entity_id
_entity_poly.type
_entity_poly.pdbx_seq_one_letter_code
_entity_poly.pdbx_strand_id
1 'polypeptide(L)'
;MRAGPFEVCLIAAGNMHMYVFRGRTREDPPTTDNEQEGRETPPIPEERSFYAVYESKEVLGRGLASTVRKCVEKSTGQSFAVKIVDVSTEKQSEHEANRLKAETISEVEILRQLSDHPSIITIHDFYSTPSFLFAVFEMAPKGELFDQLNSTVTVSEKKARRLMRQLFDGVAYMHSRDIVHRDLKLENILCIDDERIVISDFGFATRLKKNETLRELCGTPGYLSPEILRCQMYEDAPGYSHAVDEWALGVIMQLIMMRMIQEGRYEFRAEQWSTITQEAKDVIAGLLTVPVAQRLTSEKCLLTPWMNPSAEAYNKPDMRKLFRQAIVLVRFFCRLQRYKYLKTIVDRESLRKRPFRDRDIRHEAESAMFSVYGHWVNRGFYYSRDMLFANRPRPKYQKVEAIDVDGLEVYFPYDYVYPEQVLYMQEVKKALDAQGHCLLEMPSGTGKTVSLLSLVVAYMRKFPDRLDKLVYCSRTIPEIEKCVEELRALYKYYERQTSNAPPMVAVAMSARKNLCINDSVWQLRQGSAVDGACQRLTASFVRAKRQLDPSIPSCSFFETFSAQQPFSLPSGVWNLNDLKQLGRERGLCPYFVAREAIRNATIVVYSYHYILDPKIAELVSKDFSRRSCVVFDEAHNIDNVCIESMSITISQKQMEKAAQELITLDSAVQRMKSENSERLQNEYEKLVEGLRRTEQERANDERLANPVLPDAILREAVPGSIRTAQHFVLFMKRVVEYVRHRMRTSQVVLESPAAFVKDIQDRMYVDRKPLRFCAERLDNLTRTLELADVSDFRCLTRIAILATLVSTYSKGFSLIIEPAEASQPAQLTLSCMDASIAIRPVMERFQTVVITSGTLSPLEMYPKILDFDPAVMASLTMTLARPCLSPLVVARGNDQVAMTSRFEQRSDVAVIRNYGNLVLEMAAVVPDGMVVFFTSYVYMESVIAVWYEQHVIDELMKSKLLFIETNDALETSVALEKENDFLTFDAMRHTAQCMGRALRGKTDYGLMIFADKRFSRQDKRGKLPRWMQEYLEPASTNLSIDEAVQLSRRWLTLMAQPFTKSDQLGISLLTSDMLSAKAMKKFERVVEHVD
;
A
#
# COMPACT_ATOMS: atom_id res chain seq x y z
N MET A 1 1.17 -22.26 -32.39
CA MET A 1 0.12 -21.74 -31.50
C MET A 1 0.00 -20.25 -31.75
N ARG A 2 -1.22 -19.74 -31.94
CA ARG A 2 -1.48 -18.29 -32.02
C ARG A 2 -1.82 -17.82 -30.61
N ALA A 3 -1.14 -16.78 -30.14
CA ALA A 3 -1.61 -15.94 -29.04
C ALA A 3 -1.77 -14.53 -29.63
N GLY A 4 -3.03 -14.10 -29.74
CA GLY A 4 -3.38 -12.69 -29.93
C GLY A 4 -3.81 -12.09 -28.59
N PRO A 5 -4.47 -10.92 -28.61
CA PRO A 5 -3.73 -9.67 -28.65
C PRO A 5 -4.09 -8.80 -27.43
N PHE A 6 -3.27 -7.81 -27.12
CA PHE A 6 -3.75 -6.64 -26.39
C PHE A 6 -3.27 -5.36 -27.08
N GLU A 7 -4.24 -4.48 -27.32
CA GLU A 7 -4.15 -3.38 -28.27
C GLU A 7 -3.84 -2.05 -27.58
N VAL A 8 -3.36 -1.10 -28.37
CA VAL A 8 -3.13 0.29 -27.97
C VAL A 8 -4.47 1.04 -28.01
N CYS A 9 -4.70 1.95 -27.06
CA CYS A 9 -5.73 2.97 -27.22
C CYS A 9 -5.14 4.38 -27.05
N LEU A 10 -5.46 5.26 -28.00
CA LEU A 10 -5.00 6.64 -28.13
C LEU A 10 -6.19 7.44 -28.67
N ILE A 11 -6.47 8.61 -28.08
CA ILE A 11 -7.37 9.74 -28.50
C ILE A 11 -7.66 10.50 -27.18
N ALA A 12 -7.37 11.79 -26.94
CA ALA A 12 -7.31 13.04 -27.72
C ALA A 12 -8.56 13.93 -27.56
N ALA A 13 -8.31 15.24 -27.42
CA ALA A 13 -9.24 16.32 -27.06
C ALA A 13 -9.86 16.23 -25.63
N GLY A 14 -10.03 17.32 -24.88
CA GLY A 14 -9.65 18.71 -25.11
C GLY A 14 -10.69 19.69 -24.55
N ASN A 15 -10.24 20.72 -23.81
CA ASN A 15 -10.87 22.05 -23.78
C ASN A 15 -9.96 23.06 -23.03
N MET A 16 -8.93 23.47 -23.75
CA MET A 16 -8.60 24.88 -24.00
C MET A 16 -9.51 25.90 -23.27
N HIS A 17 -8.96 26.60 -22.27
CA HIS A 17 -9.42 27.94 -21.93
C HIS A 17 -8.39 28.98 -22.38
N MET A 18 -8.87 29.85 -23.25
CA MET A 18 -8.11 30.85 -23.98
C MET A 18 -7.95 32.13 -23.14
N TYR A 19 -6.71 32.58 -22.94
CA TYR A 19 -6.43 33.95 -22.52
C TYR A 19 -5.54 34.63 -23.56
N VAL A 20 -6.00 35.78 -24.03
CA VAL A 20 -5.36 36.56 -25.09
C VAL A 20 -4.23 37.39 -24.51
N PHE A 21 -3.00 37.12 -24.92
CA PHE A 21 -1.87 38.00 -24.61
C PHE A 21 -1.98 39.30 -25.42
N ARG A 22 -2.08 40.44 -24.74
CA ARG A 22 -1.71 41.75 -25.31
C ARG A 22 -0.23 41.96 -25.13
N GLY A 23 0.52 42.04 -26.22
CA GLY A 23 1.96 42.31 -26.18
C GLY A 23 2.30 43.80 -26.07
N ARG A 24 3.49 44.07 -25.52
CA ARG A 24 4.35 45.25 -25.74
C ARG A 24 5.78 44.78 -25.46
N THR A 25 6.58 44.61 -26.51
CA THR A 25 7.70 45.50 -26.90
C THR A 25 8.85 45.52 -25.91
N ARG A 26 10.01 44.98 -26.35
CA ARG A 26 11.32 45.29 -25.76
C ARG A 26 11.59 46.78 -25.90
N GLU A 27 12.13 47.37 -24.84
CA GLU A 27 13.01 48.53 -24.92
C GLU A 27 14.31 48.14 -24.21
N ASP A 28 15.40 48.09 -24.96
CA ASP A 28 16.76 47.97 -24.41
C ASP A 28 17.31 49.39 -24.14
N PRO A 29 17.92 49.65 -22.98
CA PRO A 29 18.91 50.72 -22.83
C PRO A 29 20.26 50.16 -22.28
N PRO A 30 21.37 50.93 -22.26
CA PRO A 30 22.55 50.46 -22.97
C PRO A 30 23.81 50.27 -22.11
N THR A 31 24.87 49.82 -22.78
CA THR A 31 26.27 49.86 -22.32
C THR A 31 26.79 51.29 -22.10
N THR A 32 27.53 51.52 -21.01
CA THR A 32 28.82 52.26 -21.00
C THR A 32 29.58 52.05 -19.69
N ASP A 33 30.82 51.60 -19.82
CA ASP A 33 32.06 52.05 -19.15
C ASP A 33 32.22 52.07 -17.62
N ASN A 34 33.22 51.28 -17.18
CA ASN A 34 34.22 51.51 -16.14
C ASN A 34 34.01 52.63 -15.09
N GLU A 35 34.09 52.26 -13.81
CA GLU A 35 35.12 52.81 -12.92
C GLU A 35 35.40 51.88 -11.72
N GLN A 36 36.66 51.88 -11.26
CA GLN A 36 37.08 51.12 -10.07
C GLN A 36 36.90 51.97 -8.82
N GLU A 37 35.87 51.73 -8.03
CA GLU A 37 35.81 52.19 -6.64
C GLU A 37 35.67 51.00 -5.69
N GLY A 38 36.67 50.83 -4.81
CA GLY A 38 36.59 49.88 -3.72
C GLY A 38 35.62 50.40 -2.66
N ARG A 39 34.44 49.76 -2.55
CA ARG A 39 33.54 50.00 -1.42
C ARG A 39 34.07 49.32 -0.17
N GLU A 40 34.52 50.13 0.77
CA GLU A 40 34.71 49.71 2.17
C GLU A 40 33.39 49.13 2.70
N THR A 41 33.49 48.01 3.42
CA THR A 41 32.32 47.39 4.06
C THR A 41 31.79 48.31 5.15
N PRO A 42 30.50 48.67 5.17
CA PRO A 42 29.93 49.44 6.28
C PRO A 42 30.03 48.62 7.58
N PRO A 43 30.33 49.26 8.73
CA PRO A 43 30.40 48.57 10.01
C PRO A 43 29.04 48.00 10.39
N ILE A 44 29.05 46.88 11.11
CA ILE A 44 27.84 46.22 11.63
C ILE A 44 27.12 47.19 12.57
N PRO A 45 25.85 47.57 12.31
CA PRO A 45 25.10 48.39 13.23
C PRO A 45 24.70 47.55 14.44
N GLU A 46 25.38 47.76 15.56
CA GLU A 46 24.86 47.34 16.86
C GLU A 46 23.54 48.09 17.15
N GLU A 47 22.64 47.47 17.92
CA GLU A 47 21.36 48.05 18.40
C GLU A 47 20.17 48.17 17.41
N ARG A 48 19.96 47.20 16.50
CA ARG A 48 18.60 46.89 15.99
C ARG A 48 18.25 45.42 16.13
N SER A 49 17.20 45.13 16.91
CA SER A 49 16.60 43.79 17.03
C SER A 49 15.85 43.41 15.74
N PHE A 50 15.97 42.16 15.31
CA PHE A 50 15.23 41.60 14.17
C PHE A 50 13.73 41.96 14.20
N TYR A 51 13.10 41.82 15.38
CA TYR A 51 11.67 42.11 15.57
C TYR A 51 11.30 43.60 15.51
N ALA A 52 12.28 44.52 15.47
CA ALA A 52 12.01 45.93 15.23
C ALA A 52 11.71 46.16 13.73
N VAL A 53 12.55 45.62 12.85
CA VAL A 53 12.50 45.81 11.38
C VAL A 53 11.52 44.84 10.70
N TYR A 54 11.50 43.58 11.13
CA TYR A 54 10.75 42.51 10.48
C TYR A 54 9.59 41.98 11.33
N GLU A 55 8.53 41.53 10.65
CA GLU A 55 7.42 40.77 11.22
C GLU A 55 7.49 39.31 10.74
N SER A 56 7.63 38.35 11.66
CA SER A 56 7.67 36.91 11.33
C SER A 56 6.27 36.30 11.17
N LYS A 57 6.03 35.62 10.05
CA LYS A 57 4.74 35.00 9.67
C LYS A 57 4.84 33.47 9.71
N GLU A 58 4.24 32.80 8.73
CA GLU A 58 4.18 31.34 8.58
C GLU A 58 5.56 30.67 8.50
N VAL A 59 5.63 29.39 8.88
CA VAL A 59 6.84 28.57 8.77
C VAL A 59 6.90 28.01 7.36
N LEU A 60 8.03 28.20 6.66
CA LEU A 60 8.28 27.69 5.32
C LEU A 60 8.97 26.32 5.37
N GLY A 61 9.86 26.09 6.35
CA GLY A 61 10.57 24.82 6.52
C GLY A 61 11.13 24.64 7.94
N ARG A 62 11.47 23.40 8.31
CA ARG A 62 12.09 23.04 9.60
C ARG A 62 13.18 22.01 9.38
N GLY A 63 14.41 22.33 9.80
CA GLY A 63 15.52 21.39 9.94
C GLY A 63 15.73 20.95 11.39
N LEU A 64 16.81 20.20 11.64
CA LEU A 64 17.15 19.68 12.97
C LEU A 64 17.45 20.77 14.01
N ALA A 65 18.16 21.83 13.61
CA ALA A 65 18.59 22.94 14.49
C ALA A 65 18.13 24.33 14.01
N SER A 66 17.38 24.42 12.91
CA SER A 66 16.97 25.68 12.29
C SER A 66 15.51 25.65 11.80
N THR A 67 14.84 26.80 11.83
CA THR A 67 13.48 26.98 11.31
C THR A 67 13.46 28.13 10.33
N VAL A 68 12.99 27.88 9.11
CA VAL A 68 12.80 28.92 8.09
C VAL A 68 11.38 29.45 8.15
N ARG A 69 11.21 30.76 8.28
CA ARG A 69 9.90 31.42 8.31
C ARG A 69 9.82 32.50 7.24
N LYS A 70 8.63 32.78 6.76
CA LYS A 70 8.38 34.00 5.99
C LYS A 70 8.43 35.19 6.94
N CYS A 71 9.09 36.27 6.54
CA CYS A 71 9.01 37.55 7.24
C CYS A 71 8.61 38.67 6.28
N VAL A 72 8.13 39.78 6.83
CA VAL A 72 7.79 40.98 6.08
C VAL A 72 8.50 42.17 6.70
N GLU A 73 9.19 42.97 5.89
CA GLU A 73 9.82 44.20 6.35
C GLU A 73 8.74 45.27 6.60
N LYS A 74 8.73 45.90 7.78
CA LYS A 74 7.64 46.80 8.18
C LYS A 74 7.64 48.14 7.44
N SER A 75 8.80 48.56 6.93
CA SER A 75 9.02 49.80 6.18
C SER A 75 8.44 49.74 4.76
N THR A 76 8.69 48.62 4.06
CA THR A 76 8.39 48.46 2.63
C THR A 76 7.18 47.56 2.36
N GLY A 77 6.82 46.70 3.30
CA GLY A 77 5.83 45.63 3.10
C GLY A 77 6.33 44.46 2.26
N GLN A 78 7.62 44.44 1.87
CA GLN A 78 8.21 43.39 1.06
C GLN A 78 8.37 42.09 1.86
N SER A 79 8.12 40.95 1.21
CA SER A 79 8.25 39.61 1.82
C SER A 79 9.62 39.02 1.58
N PHE A 80 10.17 38.41 2.63
CA PHE A 80 11.48 37.76 2.69
C PHE A 80 11.38 36.41 3.41
N ALA A 81 12.45 35.62 3.41
CA ALA A 81 12.56 34.39 4.20
C ALA A 81 13.63 34.55 5.29
N VAL A 82 13.35 34.16 6.53
CA VAL A 82 14.32 34.19 7.64
C VAL A 82 14.65 32.77 8.12
N LYS A 83 15.93 32.37 8.06
CA LYS A 83 16.50 31.17 8.68
C LYS A 83 16.83 31.53 10.13
N ILE A 84 16.11 30.93 11.08
CA ILE A 84 16.31 31.12 12.52
C ILE A 84 17.08 29.90 13.04
N VAL A 85 18.29 30.09 13.54
CA VAL A 85 19.13 29.03 14.13
C VAL A 85 19.13 29.18 15.64
N ASP A 86 18.86 28.07 16.35
CA ASP A 86 18.89 28.01 17.81
C ASP A 86 20.31 27.67 18.30
N VAL A 87 20.95 28.62 18.98
CA VAL A 87 22.29 28.49 19.56
C VAL A 87 22.25 28.50 21.09
N SER A 88 21.09 28.20 21.69
CA SER A 88 20.95 28.07 23.13
C SER A 88 21.64 26.79 23.66
N THR A 89 22.21 26.90 24.86
CA THR A 89 22.85 25.80 25.60
C THR A 89 21.85 24.91 26.36
N GLU A 90 20.55 25.14 26.22
CA GLU A 90 19.50 24.34 26.90
C GLU A 90 19.25 22.97 26.23
N LYS A 91 19.67 22.78 24.96
CA LYS A 91 19.37 21.59 24.15
C LYS A 91 20.59 20.81 23.65
N GLN A 92 21.78 21.41 23.74
CA GLN A 92 23.01 20.96 23.09
C GLN A 92 24.22 21.48 23.90
N SER A 93 25.36 20.80 23.80
CA SER A 93 26.53 21.16 24.61
C SER A 93 27.11 22.53 24.24
N GLU A 94 27.79 23.18 25.18
CA GLU A 94 28.44 24.48 24.96
C GLU A 94 29.48 24.44 23.81
N HIS A 95 30.08 23.27 23.56
CA HIS A 95 31.01 23.08 22.44
C HIS A 95 30.26 23.02 21.08
N GLU A 96 29.13 22.33 21.02
CA GLU A 96 28.28 22.24 19.82
C GLU A 96 27.61 23.58 19.50
N ALA A 97 27.09 24.29 20.49
CA ALA A 97 26.47 25.61 20.31
C ALA A 97 27.46 26.64 19.75
N ASN A 98 28.71 26.64 20.24
CA ASN A 98 29.77 27.51 19.71
C ASN A 98 30.21 27.10 18.29
N ARG A 99 30.26 25.79 18.00
CA ARG A 99 30.56 25.28 16.65
C ARG A 99 29.48 25.67 15.64
N LEU A 100 28.21 25.42 15.95
CA LEU A 100 27.07 25.76 15.09
C LEU A 100 26.99 27.27 14.81
N LYS A 101 27.32 28.09 15.82
CA LYS A 101 27.43 29.55 15.67
C LYS A 101 28.55 29.96 14.71
N ALA A 102 29.72 29.33 14.79
CA ALA A 102 30.84 29.59 13.88
C ALA A 102 30.52 29.16 12.43
N GLU A 103 29.93 27.97 12.26
CA GLU A 103 29.49 27.45 10.96
C GLU A 103 28.44 28.37 10.31
N THR A 104 27.44 28.82 11.06
CA THR A 104 26.40 29.75 10.56
C THR A 104 26.96 31.12 10.16
N ILE A 105 27.95 31.64 10.90
CA ILE A 105 28.61 32.90 10.54
C ILE A 105 29.43 32.73 9.25
N SER A 106 30.13 31.60 9.09
CA SER A 106 30.88 31.30 7.87
C SER A 106 29.96 31.14 6.63
N GLU A 107 28.79 30.51 6.77
CA GLU A 107 27.75 30.45 5.72
C GLU A 107 27.36 31.87 5.26
N VAL A 108 27.12 32.78 6.21
CA VAL A 108 26.72 34.18 5.95
C VAL A 108 27.85 34.99 5.27
N GLU A 109 29.10 34.77 5.67
CA GLU A 109 30.27 35.42 5.05
C GLU A 109 30.51 34.96 3.61
N ILE A 110 30.30 33.66 3.33
CA ILE A 110 30.38 33.10 1.97
C ILE A 110 29.26 33.67 1.09
N LEU A 111 28.02 33.70 1.59
CA LEU A 111 26.88 34.22 0.84
C LEU A 111 27.00 35.72 0.52
N ARG A 112 27.57 36.53 1.43
CA ARG A 112 27.88 37.96 1.18
C ARG A 112 28.95 38.18 0.11
N GLN A 113 29.79 37.19 -0.19
CA GLN A 113 30.79 37.25 -1.28
C GLN A 113 30.23 36.75 -2.63
N LEU A 114 29.04 36.14 -2.60
CA LEU A 114 28.40 35.51 -3.77
C LEU A 114 27.09 36.17 -4.19
N SER A 115 26.59 37.13 -3.41
CA SER A 115 25.28 37.79 -3.57
C SER A 115 25.05 38.51 -4.90
N ASP A 116 26.12 38.83 -5.65
CA ASP A 116 26.05 39.55 -6.91
C ASP A 116 25.61 38.67 -8.11
N HIS A 117 25.48 37.35 -7.92
CA HIS A 117 25.17 36.41 -9.02
C HIS A 117 23.67 36.02 -9.08
N PRO A 118 22.99 36.15 -10.23
CA PRO A 118 21.53 35.97 -10.31
C PRO A 118 21.03 34.55 -10.05
N SER A 119 21.92 33.54 -10.11
CA SER A 119 21.63 32.13 -9.83
C SER A 119 22.01 31.68 -8.41
N ILE A 120 22.37 32.59 -7.50
CA ILE A 120 22.69 32.31 -6.09
C ILE A 120 21.73 33.11 -5.20
N ILE A 121 21.25 32.52 -4.10
CA ILE A 121 20.31 33.18 -3.20
C ILE A 121 20.92 34.42 -2.53
N THR A 122 20.29 35.58 -2.70
CA THR A 122 20.77 36.81 -2.06
C THR A 122 20.40 36.84 -0.57
N ILE A 123 21.40 37.09 0.29
CA ILE A 123 21.18 37.47 1.70
C ILE A 123 20.95 38.98 1.82
N HIS A 124 19.87 39.37 2.50
CA HIS A 124 19.47 40.76 2.73
C HIS A 124 20.03 41.30 4.05
N ASP A 125 19.78 40.60 5.15
CA ASP A 125 20.14 41.02 6.51
C ASP A 125 20.61 39.85 7.38
N PHE A 126 21.39 40.15 8.42
CA PHE A 126 21.78 39.18 9.43
C PHE A 126 21.75 39.82 10.83
N TYR A 127 21.10 39.15 11.79
CA TYR A 127 21.04 39.56 13.19
C TYR A 127 21.52 38.43 14.09
N SER A 128 22.37 38.77 15.05
CA SER A 128 22.90 37.84 16.06
C SER A 128 22.37 38.22 17.44
N THR A 129 21.86 37.23 18.18
CA THR A 129 21.51 37.37 19.60
C THR A 129 22.20 36.26 20.40
N PRO A 130 22.24 36.33 21.75
CA PRO A 130 22.88 35.28 22.55
C PRO A 130 22.29 33.87 22.38
N SER A 131 21.00 33.76 22.01
CA SER A 131 20.28 32.48 21.91
C SER A 131 19.86 32.11 20.48
N PHE A 132 19.75 33.09 19.58
CA PHE A 132 19.28 32.87 18.21
C PHE A 132 20.05 33.69 17.17
N LEU A 133 20.32 33.09 16.01
CA LEU A 133 20.80 33.77 14.81
C LEU A 133 19.66 33.89 13.79
N PHE A 134 19.56 35.03 13.12
CA PHE A 134 18.54 35.32 12.11
C PHE A 134 19.21 35.75 10.81
N ALA A 135 19.21 34.89 9.79
CA ALA A 135 19.66 35.25 8.44
C ALA A 135 18.44 35.46 7.53
N VAL A 136 18.34 36.63 6.90
CA VAL A 136 17.21 37.04 6.06
C VAL A 136 17.62 36.98 4.58
N PHE A 137 16.85 36.28 3.76
CA PHE A 137 17.11 35.99 2.35
C PHE A 137 15.98 36.48 1.44
N GLU A 138 16.26 36.61 0.14
CA GLU A 138 15.22 36.81 -0.87
C GLU A 138 14.15 35.70 -0.83
N MET A 139 12.90 36.04 -1.15
CA MET A 139 11.78 35.10 -1.08
C MET A 139 11.69 34.28 -2.39
N ALA A 140 11.72 32.95 -2.28
CA ALA A 140 11.43 32.01 -3.36
C ALA A 140 9.98 31.49 -3.27
N PRO A 141 8.97 32.13 -3.91
CA PRO A 141 7.56 31.80 -3.70
C PRO A 141 7.13 30.47 -4.35
N LYS A 142 7.94 29.88 -5.24
CA LYS A 142 7.62 28.59 -5.90
C LYS A 142 8.26 27.37 -5.22
N GLY A 143 8.97 27.56 -4.12
CA GLY A 143 9.59 26.48 -3.35
C GLY A 143 10.75 25.81 -4.11
N GLU A 144 10.95 24.53 -3.83
CA GLU A 144 12.07 23.73 -4.32
C GLU A 144 11.87 23.29 -5.78
N LEU A 145 12.97 23.20 -6.53
CA LEU A 145 12.96 22.71 -7.92
C LEU A 145 12.49 21.25 -8.00
N PHE A 146 12.74 20.46 -6.97
CA PHE A 146 12.24 19.08 -6.83
C PHE A 146 10.71 19.00 -7.02
N ASP A 147 9.94 19.81 -6.29
CA ASP A 147 8.47 19.85 -6.37
C ASP A 147 7.95 20.37 -7.73
N GLN A 148 8.64 21.37 -8.30
CA GLN A 148 8.31 21.92 -9.62
C GLN A 148 8.52 20.89 -10.75
N LEU A 149 9.53 20.04 -10.64
CA LEU A 149 9.75 18.92 -11.55
C LEU A 149 8.70 17.82 -11.34
N ASN A 150 8.37 17.48 -10.08
CA ASN A 150 7.39 16.45 -9.73
C ASN A 150 5.95 16.79 -10.12
N SER A 151 5.60 18.07 -10.27
CA SER A 151 4.27 18.51 -10.75
C SER A 151 4.13 18.56 -12.27
N THR A 152 5.25 18.55 -13.03
CA THR A 152 5.23 18.70 -14.50
C THR A 152 5.30 17.33 -15.21
N VAL A 153 4.39 17.03 -16.15
CA VAL A 153 4.31 15.70 -16.81
C VAL A 153 5.49 15.43 -17.77
N THR A 154 6.07 16.45 -18.40
CA THR A 154 7.31 16.30 -19.20
C THR A 154 8.11 17.59 -19.21
N VAL A 155 9.39 17.54 -18.84
CA VAL A 155 10.33 18.64 -19.06
C VAL A 155 10.90 18.52 -20.47
N SER A 156 10.62 19.52 -21.32
CA SER A 156 11.25 19.56 -22.64
C SER A 156 12.75 19.82 -22.51
N GLU A 157 13.56 19.27 -23.41
CA GLU A 157 15.01 19.50 -23.44
C GLU A 157 15.36 21.01 -23.50
N LYS A 158 14.50 21.82 -24.13
CA LYS A 158 14.61 23.29 -24.14
C LYS A 158 14.45 23.91 -22.75
N LYS A 159 13.57 23.37 -21.89
CA LYS A 159 13.43 23.80 -20.48
C LYS A 159 14.60 23.29 -19.64
N ALA A 160 14.99 22.02 -19.81
CA ALA A 160 16.16 21.43 -19.12
C ALA A 160 17.45 22.22 -19.38
N ARG A 161 17.73 22.57 -20.64
CA ARG A 161 18.89 23.41 -21.04
C ARG A 161 18.91 24.78 -20.36
N ARG A 162 17.76 25.42 -20.17
CA ARG A 162 17.66 26.74 -19.49
C ARG A 162 17.96 26.65 -17.99
N LEU A 163 17.50 25.58 -17.33
CA LEU A 163 17.79 25.32 -15.92
C LEU A 163 19.28 24.99 -15.74
N MET A 164 19.79 24.03 -16.51
CA MET A 164 21.21 23.64 -16.43
C MET A 164 22.16 24.79 -16.77
N ARG A 165 21.78 25.72 -17.67
CA ARG A 165 22.59 26.91 -17.95
C ARG A 165 22.77 27.79 -16.71
N GLN A 166 21.69 28.06 -15.97
CA GLN A 166 21.76 28.85 -14.72
C GLN A 166 22.59 28.15 -13.64
N LEU A 167 22.48 26.82 -13.54
CA LEU A 167 23.27 26.04 -12.59
C LEU A 167 24.77 26.03 -12.93
N PHE A 168 25.15 25.78 -14.19
CA PHE A 168 26.56 25.83 -14.59
C PHE A 168 27.16 27.24 -14.43
N ASP A 169 26.40 28.30 -14.72
CA ASP A 169 26.83 29.69 -14.52
C ASP A 169 27.07 29.99 -13.03
N GLY A 170 26.11 29.61 -12.16
CA GLY A 170 26.23 29.75 -10.71
C GLY A 170 27.39 28.95 -10.11
N VAL A 171 27.61 27.70 -10.53
CA VAL A 171 28.72 26.87 -10.02
C VAL A 171 30.08 27.35 -10.54
N ALA A 172 30.19 27.72 -11.82
CA ALA A 172 31.40 28.35 -12.35
C ALA A 172 31.74 29.66 -11.60
N TYR A 173 30.74 30.48 -11.28
CA TYR A 173 30.93 31.70 -10.50
C TYR A 173 31.43 31.41 -9.07
N MET A 174 30.91 30.39 -8.38
CA MET A 174 31.42 29.96 -7.07
C MET A 174 32.87 29.46 -7.16
N HIS A 175 33.16 28.59 -8.12
CA HIS A 175 34.49 28.00 -8.31
C HIS A 175 35.54 29.04 -8.68
N SER A 176 35.17 30.09 -9.43
CA SER A 176 36.06 31.23 -9.74
C SER A 176 36.53 32.03 -8.52
N ARG A 177 35.89 31.84 -7.35
CA ARG A 177 36.21 32.48 -6.05
C ARG A 177 36.85 31.50 -5.05
N ASP A 178 37.30 30.35 -5.54
CA ASP A 178 37.80 29.21 -4.74
C ASP A 178 36.75 28.61 -3.76
N ILE A 179 35.45 28.80 -4.00
CA ILE A 179 34.37 28.28 -3.12
C ILE A 179 33.80 26.97 -3.71
N VAL A 180 33.56 25.97 -2.85
CA VAL A 180 32.92 24.68 -3.20
C VAL A 180 31.66 24.50 -2.34
N HIS A 181 30.57 24.03 -2.94
CA HIS A 181 29.26 23.93 -2.28
C HIS A 181 29.08 22.63 -1.47
N ARG A 182 29.59 21.50 -2.00
CA ARG A 182 29.60 20.15 -1.38
C ARG A 182 28.25 19.46 -1.15
N ASP A 183 27.12 20.19 -1.09
CA ASP A 183 25.75 19.62 -1.04
C ASP A 183 24.81 20.18 -2.11
N LEU A 184 25.18 20.08 -3.40
CA LEU A 184 24.28 20.42 -4.51
C LEU A 184 23.26 19.30 -4.75
N LYS A 185 21.97 19.62 -4.71
CA LYS A 185 20.84 18.71 -4.92
C LYS A 185 19.59 19.49 -5.37
N LEU A 186 18.54 18.80 -5.81
CA LEU A 186 17.32 19.44 -6.36
C LEU A 186 16.49 20.20 -5.30
N GLU A 187 16.62 19.79 -4.05
CA GLU A 187 16.00 20.36 -2.85
C GLU A 187 16.68 21.69 -2.46
N ASN A 188 18.00 21.79 -2.64
CA ASN A 188 18.80 23.00 -2.38
C ASN A 188 18.73 24.03 -3.53
N ILE A 189 17.95 23.78 -4.58
CA ILE A 189 17.72 24.72 -5.69
C ILE A 189 16.29 25.25 -5.59
N LEU A 190 16.14 26.55 -5.37
CA LEU A 190 14.83 27.19 -5.19
C LEU A 190 14.38 27.89 -6.48
N CYS A 191 13.07 27.90 -6.71
CA CYS A 191 12.43 28.58 -7.83
C CYS A 191 11.88 29.95 -7.40
N ILE A 192 12.36 31.01 -8.04
CA ILE A 192 11.81 32.37 -7.86
C ILE A 192 10.53 32.51 -8.71
N ASP A 193 10.61 32.12 -9.98
CA ASP A 193 9.50 32.15 -10.94
C ASP A 193 9.54 30.93 -11.91
N ASP A 194 8.90 30.99 -13.09
CA ASP A 194 8.93 29.86 -14.07
C ASP A 194 10.24 29.74 -14.86
N GLU A 195 11.08 30.79 -14.87
CA GLU A 195 12.30 30.88 -15.65
C GLU A 195 13.57 31.10 -14.81
N ARG A 196 13.50 31.71 -13.60
CA ARG A 196 14.63 31.96 -12.68
C ARG A 196 14.70 30.94 -11.51
N ILE A 197 15.87 30.33 -11.35
CA ILE A 197 16.24 29.47 -10.20
C ILE A 197 17.45 30.02 -9.46
N VAL A 198 17.59 29.70 -8.17
CA VAL A 198 18.73 30.07 -7.32
C VAL A 198 19.25 28.89 -6.51
N ILE A 199 20.58 28.79 -6.35
CA ILE A 199 21.26 27.85 -5.46
C ILE A 199 21.17 28.38 -4.02
N SER A 200 20.89 27.49 -3.06
CA SER A 200 20.65 27.81 -1.64
C SER A 200 21.22 26.75 -0.69
N ASP A 201 21.20 27.06 0.61
CA ASP A 201 21.75 26.28 1.74
C ASP A 201 23.26 25.99 1.64
N PHE A 202 24.04 27.01 2.03
CA PHE A 202 25.50 27.01 1.96
C PHE A 202 26.14 26.47 3.25
N GLY A 203 25.39 25.77 4.11
CA GLY A 203 25.88 25.25 5.39
C GLY A 203 27.05 24.27 5.30
N PHE A 204 27.25 23.63 4.14
CA PHE A 204 28.44 22.80 3.85
C PHE A 204 29.46 23.50 2.93
N ALA A 205 29.19 24.73 2.46
CA ALA A 205 30.08 25.42 1.56
C ALA A 205 31.39 25.82 2.27
N THR A 206 32.51 25.79 1.55
CA THR A 206 33.82 26.14 2.11
C THR A 206 34.74 26.71 1.04
N ARG A 207 35.59 27.65 1.43
CA ARG A 207 36.63 28.25 0.58
C ARG A 207 37.92 27.42 0.67
N LEU A 208 38.41 26.97 -0.47
CA LEU A 208 39.69 26.28 -0.59
C LEU A 208 40.85 27.28 -0.67
N LYS A 209 41.98 26.96 -0.05
CA LYS A 209 43.27 27.59 -0.37
C LYS A 209 43.90 26.91 -1.58
N LYS A 210 44.83 27.60 -2.25
CA LYS A 210 45.55 27.04 -3.42
C LYS A 210 46.25 25.72 -3.06
N ASN A 211 45.93 24.67 -3.81
CA ASN A 211 46.37 23.27 -3.61
C ASN A 211 45.88 22.59 -2.31
N GLU A 212 44.91 23.17 -1.60
CA GLU A 212 44.24 22.50 -0.48
C GLU A 212 43.27 21.42 -1.02
N THR A 213 43.18 20.29 -0.32
CA THR A 213 42.23 19.22 -0.65
C THR A 213 41.49 18.80 0.61
N LEU A 214 40.19 18.58 0.47
CA LEU A 214 39.31 18.21 1.59
C LEU A 214 39.25 16.69 1.74
N ARG A 215 38.97 16.24 2.96
CA ARG A 215 38.81 14.81 3.31
C ARG A 215 37.55 14.51 4.11
N GLU A 216 36.80 15.54 4.49
CA GLU A 216 35.58 15.42 5.29
C GLU A 216 34.44 14.79 4.48
N LEU A 217 33.70 13.86 5.08
CA LEU A 217 32.44 13.37 4.51
C LEU A 217 31.33 14.39 4.76
N CYS A 218 30.84 15.02 3.69
CA CYS A 218 29.71 15.95 3.72
C CYS A 218 28.94 15.87 2.40
N GLY A 219 27.64 16.17 2.45
CA GLY A 219 26.71 16.10 1.31
C GLY A 219 25.74 14.92 1.37
N THR A 220 24.72 14.96 0.52
CA THR A 220 23.58 14.03 0.55
C THR A 220 23.88 12.71 -0.21
N PRO A 221 23.63 11.51 0.38
CA PRO A 221 24.11 10.21 -0.14
C PRO A 221 23.79 9.81 -1.59
N GLY A 222 22.84 10.47 -2.27
CA GLY A 222 22.53 10.23 -3.70
C GLY A 222 23.34 11.08 -4.69
N TYR A 223 24.00 12.14 -4.23
CA TYR A 223 24.72 13.13 -5.07
C TYR A 223 26.25 13.10 -4.84
N LEU A 224 26.73 12.32 -3.87
CA LEU A 224 28.15 12.21 -3.55
C LEU A 224 28.98 11.65 -4.70
N SER A 225 30.18 12.22 -4.89
CA SER A 225 31.12 11.77 -5.91
C SER A 225 32.02 10.63 -5.42
N PRO A 226 32.59 9.81 -6.33
CA PRO A 226 33.42 8.66 -5.95
C PRO A 226 34.67 9.02 -5.15
N GLU A 227 35.22 10.23 -5.32
CA GLU A 227 36.37 10.70 -4.54
C GLU A 227 36.02 11.10 -3.09
N ILE A 228 34.83 11.65 -2.82
CA ILE A 228 34.38 11.88 -1.42
C ILE A 228 34.26 10.53 -0.70
N LEU A 229 33.60 9.55 -1.33
CA LEU A 229 33.42 8.20 -0.77
C LEU A 229 34.77 7.49 -0.53
N ARG A 230 35.75 7.69 -1.42
CA ARG A 230 37.11 7.14 -1.25
C ARG A 230 37.86 7.74 -0.07
N CYS A 231 37.68 9.02 0.23
CA CYS A 231 38.31 9.66 1.41
C CYS A 231 37.82 9.05 2.73
N GLN A 232 36.59 8.52 2.77
CA GLN A 232 36.07 7.78 3.92
C GLN A 232 36.55 6.32 3.95
N MET A 233 36.65 5.66 2.80
CA MET A 233 36.99 4.23 2.71
C MET A 233 38.49 3.92 2.85
N TYR A 234 39.39 4.87 2.58
CA TYR A 234 40.84 4.66 2.60
C TYR A 234 41.56 5.88 3.19
N GLU A 235 42.31 5.70 4.29
CA GLU A 235 43.06 6.78 4.95
C GLU A 235 44.13 7.43 4.03
N ASP A 236 44.69 6.65 3.11
CA ASP A 236 45.69 7.08 2.12
C ASP A 236 45.10 7.78 0.88
N ALA A 237 43.77 7.94 0.79
CA ALA A 237 43.13 8.51 -0.40
C ALA A 237 43.57 9.98 -0.66
N PRO A 238 43.76 10.38 -1.94
CA PRO A 238 43.92 11.78 -2.29
C PRO A 238 42.62 12.54 -1.98
N GLY A 239 42.73 13.71 -1.35
CA GLY A 239 41.58 14.55 -1.02
C GLY A 239 40.87 15.12 -2.25
N TYR A 240 39.65 15.62 -2.05
CA TYR A 240 38.80 16.18 -3.10
C TYR A 240 38.82 17.72 -3.15
N SER A 241 38.25 18.30 -4.21
CA SER A 241 38.18 19.74 -4.46
C SER A 241 36.93 20.10 -5.29
N HIS A 242 36.93 21.21 -6.05
CA HIS A 242 35.81 21.72 -6.86
C HIS A 242 35.04 20.67 -7.68
N ALA A 243 35.71 19.62 -8.18
CA ALA A 243 35.13 18.63 -9.08
C ALA A 243 33.93 17.84 -8.49
N VAL A 244 33.73 17.87 -7.16
CA VAL A 244 32.59 17.20 -6.51
C VAL A 244 31.26 17.83 -6.88
N ASP A 245 31.21 19.16 -7.03
CA ASP A 245 30.01 19.89 -7.42
C ASP A 245 29.61 19.58 -8.88
N GLU A 246 30.62 19.36 -9.74
CA GLU A 246 30.42 18.97 -11.16
C GLU A 246 29.77 17.58 -11.29
N TRP A 247 30.14 16.65 -10.40
CA TRP A 247 29.49 15.34 -10.34
C TRP A 247 28.03 15.46 -9.91
N ALA A 248 27.75 16.25 -8.86
CA ALA A 248 26.39 16.51 -8.39
C ALA A 248 25.52 17.17 -9.48
N LEU A 249 26.06 18.11 -10.26
CA LEU A 249 25.40 18.68 -11.44
C LEU A 249 25.10 17.63 -12.52
N GLY A 250 25.98 16.64 -12.71
CA GLY A 250 25.75 15.48 -13.59
C GLY A 250 24.54 14.65 -13.15
N VAL A 251 24.43 14.38 -11.85
CA VAL A 251 23.28 13.67 -11.25
C VAL A 251 22.00 14.49 -11.39
N ILE A 252 22.03 15.80 -11.09
CA ILE A 252 20.90 16.72 -11.26
C ILE A 252 20.42 16.75 -12.73
N MET A 253 21.35 16.87 -13.69
CA MET A 253 21.03 16.85 -15.12
C MET A 253 20.39 15.52 -15.53
N GLN A 254 20.93 14.40 -15.07
CA GLN A 254 20.36 13.08 -15.33
C GLN A 254 18.92 12.96 -14.78
N LEU A 255 18.66 13.43 -13.55
CA LEU A 255 17.33 13.39 -12.93
C LEU A 255 16.31 14.25 -13.70
N ILE A 256 16.69 15.48 -14.08
CA ILE A 256 15.86 16.38 -14.90
C ILE A 256 15.50 15.74 -16.25
N MET A 257 16.43 15.01 -16.88
CA MET A 257 16.24 14.45 -18.22
C MET A 257 15.58 13.06 -18.23
N MET A 258 15.79 12.22 -17.21
CA MET A 258 15.26 10.85 -17.17
C MET A 258 13.87 10.70 -16.54
N ARG A 259 13.34 11.72 -15.84
CA ARG A 259 11.99 11.69 -15.22
C ARG A 259 11.78 10.47 -14.29
N MET A 260 12.80 10.07 -13.53
CA MET A 260 12.73 8.86 -12.69
C MET A 260 11.85 9.00 -11.43
N ILE A 261 11.40 10.20 -11.07
CA ILE A 261 10.69 10.45 -9.80
C ILE A 261 9.16 10.26 -9.93
N GLN A 262 8.56 10.49 -11.11
CA GLN A 262 7.09 10.41 -11.27
C GLN A 262 6.52 8.98 -11.42
N GLU A 263 7.36 7.93 -11.48
CA GLU A 263 6.91 6.53 -11.63
C GLU A 263 7.57 5.52 -10.68
N GLY A 264 8.46 5.94 -9.76
CA GLY A 264 9.07 5.05 -8.76
C GLY A 264 9.85 3.85 -9.34
N ARG A 265 10.36 3.95 -10.58
CA ARG A 265 11.02 2.86 -11.29
C ARG A 265 12.42 3.23 -11.76
N TYR A 266 13.41 2.78 -11.00
CA TYR A 266 14.84 2.86 -11.32
C TYR A 266 15.32 1.71 -12.24
N GLU A 267 14.59 1.44 -13.32
CA GLU A 267 15.06 0.49 -14.35
C GLU A 267 15.72 1.23 -15.52
N PHE A 268 17.02 1.03 -15.72
CA PHE A 268 17.76 1.54 -16.88
C PHE A 268 17.38 0.81 -18.18
N ARG A 269 16.18 1.06 -18.72
CA ARG A 269 15.76 0.56 -20.03
C ARG A 269 16.25 1.45 -21.16
N ALA A 270 16.85 0.83 -22.18
CA ALA A 270 17.40 1.51 -23.36
C ALA A 270 16.36 2.29 -24.20
N GLU A 271 15.06 2.06 -24.00
CA GLU A 271 13.98 2.66 -24.80
C GLU A 271 13.71 4.14 -24.43
N GLN A 272 13.95 4.54 -23.18
CA GLN A 272 13.67 5.91 -22.69
C GLN A 272 14.68 6.96 -23.19
N TRP A 273 15.94 6.56 -23.40
CA TRP A 273 16.98 7.43 -23.96
C TRP A 273 16.82 7.70 -25.47
N SER A 274 15.83 7.11 -26.13
CA SER A 274 15.59 7.28 -27.58
C SER A 274 15.05 8.66 -27.97
N THR A 275 14.50 9.42 -27.01
CA THR A 275 13.96 10.77 -27.22
C THR A 275 14.93 11.90 -26.89
N ILE A 276 16.00 11.62 -26.16
CA ILE A 276 17.03 12.58 -25.73
C ILE A 276 18.14 12.66 -26.79
N THR A 277 18.59 13.87 -27.12
CA THR A 277 19.71 14.13 -28.04
C THR A 277 21.01 13.44 -27.60
N GLN A 278 21.92 13.14 -28.54
CA GLN A 278 23.20 12.50 -28.17
C GLN A 278 24.09 13.51 -27.44
N GLU A 279 24.05 14.75 -27.89
CA GLU A 279 24.75 15.91 -27.34
C GLU A 279 24.45 16.10 -25.84
N ALA A 280 23.21 15.85 -25.40
CA ALA A 280 22.86 15.89 -23.97
C ALA A 280 23.47 14.73 -23.16
N LYS A 281 23.53 13.54 -23.76
CA LYS A 281 24.11 12.33 -23.13
C LYS A 281 25.61 12.47 -22.96
N ASP A 282 26.27 13.08 -23.94
CA ASP A 282 27.71 13.32 -23.91
C ASP A 282 28.09 14.30 -22.78
N VAL A 283 27.24 15.31 -22.49
CA VAL A 283 27.41 16.19 -21.32
C VAL A 283 27.22 15.44 -20.00
N ILE A 284 26.17 14.63 -19.86
CA ILE A 284 25.94 13.81 -18.65
C ILE A 284 27.11 12.84 -18.41
N ALA A 285 27.57 12.14 -19.45
CA ALA A 285 28.68 11.20 -19.36
C ALA A 285 30.00 11.90 -18.95
N GLY A 286 30.23 13.11 -19.47
CA GLY A 286 31.41 13.92 -19.13
C GLY A 286 31.41 14.46 -17.70
N LEU A 287 30.25 14.78 -17.13
CA LEU A 287 30.11 15.16 -15.71
C LEU A 287 30.21 13.94 -14.78
N LEU A 288 29.61 12.81 -15.16
CA LEU A 288 29.66 11.55 -14.41
C LEU A 288 30.91 10.70 -14.73
N THR A 289 32.02 11.36 -15.07
CA THR A 289 33.31 10.71 -15.33
C THR A 289 34.08 10.50 -14.03
N VAL A 290 34.40 9.24 -13.72
CA VAL A 290 35.03 8.84 -12.45
C VAL A 290 36.47 9.39 -12.28
N PRO A 291 37.36 9.38 -13.30
CA PRO A 291 38.64 10.07 -13.21
C PRO A 291 38.46 11.60 -13.20
N VAL A 292 38.74 12.25 -12.06
CA VAL A 292 38.59 13.70 -11.88
C VAL A 292 39.29 14.52 -12.97
N ALA A 293 40.49 14.11 -13.40
CA ALA A 293 41.26 14.79 -14.45
C ALA A 293 40.61 14.77 -15.85
N GLN A 294 39.60 13.93 -16.07
CA GLN A 294 38.87 13.79 -17.33
C GLN A 294 37.42 14.33 -17.23
N ARG A 295 36.97 14.73 -16.04
CA ARG A 295 35.62 15.25 -15.79
C ARG A 295 35.46 16.62 -16.47
N LEU A 296 34.29 16.87 -17.07
CA LEU A 296 33.93 18.21 -17.53
C LEU A 296 33.74 19.15 -16.35
N THR A 297 34.10 20.42 -16.57
CA THR A 297 33.81 21.53 -15.65
C THR A 297 32.63 22.36 -16.16
N SER A 298 31.95 23.07 -15.27
CA SER A 298 30.79 23.92 -15.56
C SER A 298 31.09 24.95 -16.66
N GLU A 299 32.28 25.57 -16.61
CA GLU A 299 32.79 26.46 -17.68
C GLU A 299 32.82 25.76 -19.05
N LYS A 300 33.32 24.52 -19.12
CA LYS A 300 33.37 23.73 -20.35
C LYS A 300 31.97 23.30 -20.79
N CYS A 301 31.07 22.98 -19.84
CA CYS A 301 29.68 22.63 -20.12
C CYS A 301 28.91 23.77 -20.80
N LEU A 302 29.14 25.02 -20.42
CA LEU A 302 28.55 26.21 -21.07
C LEU A 302 28.96 26.37 -22.55
N LEU A 303 30.14 25.86 -22.93
CA LEU A 303 30.68 25.89 -24.30
C LEU A 303 30.20 24.71 -25.18
N THR A 304 29.44 23.76 -24.64
CA THR A 304 29.06 22.54 -25.37
C THR A 304 28.08 22.80 -26.53
N PRO A 305 28.10 21.96 -27.59
CA PRO A 305 27.10 22.02 -28.66
C PRO A 305 25.66 21.86 -28.15
N TRP A 306 25.47 21.09 -27.06
CA TRP A 306 24.17 20.97 -26.42
C TRP A 306 23.68 22.30 -25.85
N MET A 307 24.56 23.12 -25.28
CA MET A 307 24.18 24.44 -24.78
C MET A 307 23.91 25.44 -25.89
N ASN A 308 24.69 25.40 -26.98
CA ASN A 308 24.64 26.37 -28.08
C ASN A 308 24.30 25.68 -29.43
N PRO A 309 23.06 25.19 -29.61
CA PRO A 309 22.68 24.47 -30.82
C PRO A 309 22.66 25.39 -32.05
N SER A 310 23.33 24.98 -33.12
CA SER A 310 23.28 25.62 -34.43
C SER A 310 21.90 25.42 -35.09
N ALA A 311 21.48 26.40 -35.90
CA ALA A 311 20.09 26.54 -36.32
C ALA A 311 19.60 25.58 -37.43
N GLU A 312 20.39 24.58 -37.83
CA GLU A 312 20.09 23.74 -39.00
C GLU A 312 19.66 22.30 -38.64
N ALA A 313 18.52 21.90 -39.22
CA ALA A 313 18.11 20.52 -39.47
C ALA A 313 17.72 19.58 -38.29
N TYR A 314 16.67 19.91 -37.53
CA TYR A 314 15.89 18.86 -36.82
C TYR A 314 14.89 18.19 -37.78
N ASN A 315 15.38 17.31 -38.67
CA ASN A 315 14.56 16.56 -39.60
C ASN A 315 14.62 15.05 -39.26
N LYS A 316 13.62 14.55 -38.52
CA LYS A 316 13.65 13.20 -37.94
C LYS A 316 13.41 12.13 -39.03
N PRO A 317 14.35 11.22 -39.33
CA PRO A 317 14.10 10.12 -40.25
C PRO A 317 13.16 9.09 -39.61
N ASP A 318 12.27 8.49 -40.42
CA ASP A 318 11.30 7.50 -39.96
C ASP A 318 11.99 6.19 -39.51
N MET A 319 12.14 6.05 -38.19
CA MET A 319 12.80 4.92 -37.54
C MET A 319 12.16 3.56 -37.89
N ARG A 320 10.88 3.51 -38.31
CA ARG A 320 10.24 2.26 -38.76
C ARG A 320 10.82 1.76 -40.10
N LYS A 321 11.27 2.65 -40.98
CA LYS A 321 11.94 2.26 -42.24
C LYS A 321 13.34 1.69 -41.98
N LEU A 322 14.14 2.38 -41.18
CA LEU A 322 15.49 1.95 -40.79
C LEU A 322 15.48 0.60 -40.06
N PHE A 323 14.56 0.40 -39.11
CA PHE A 323 14.43 -0.87 -38.39
C PHE A 323 14.04 -2.04 -39.30
N ARG A 324 13.14 -1.83 -40.27
CA ARG A 324 12.81 -2.85 -41.29
C ARG A 324 14.01 -3.21 -42.17
N GLN A 325 14.80 -2.22 -42.59
CA GLN A 325 16.00 -2.44 -43.40
C GLN A 325 17.08 -3.20 -42.60
N ALA A 326 17.30 -2.84 -41.34
CA ALA A 326 18.25 -3.52 -40.45
C ALA A 326 17.90 -5.01 -40.24
N ILE A 327 16.63 -5.34 -40.00
CA ILE A 327 16.18 -6.75 -39.86
C ILE A 327 16.45 -7.57 -41.14
N VAL A 328 16.26 -6.97 -42.32
CA VAL A 328 16.55 -7.64 -43.60
C VAL A 328 18.05 -7.84 -43.79
N LEU A 329 18.87 -6.85 -43.45
CA LEU A 329 20.34 -6.92 -43.48
C LEU A 329 20.90 -7.99 -42.53
N VAL A 330 20.44 -8.03 -41.28
CA VAL A 330 20.85 -9.07 -40.31
C VAL A 330 20.43 -10.46 -40.81
N ARG A 331 19.20 -10.62 -41.32
CA ARG A 331 18.75 -11.90 -41.90
C ARG A 331 19.54 -12.32 -43.14
N PHE A 332 20.01 -11.36 -43.94
CA PHE A 332 20.88 -11.61 -45.10
C PHE A 332 22.26 -12.09 -44.65
N PHE A 333 22.91 -11.41 -43.71
CA PHE A 333 24.23 -11.81 -43.18
C PHE A 333 24.19 -13.15 -42.43
N CYS A 334 23.14 -13.43 -41.63
CA CYS A 334 22.96 -14.75 -41.01
C CYS A 334 22.76 -15.88 -42.04
N ARG A 335 22.14 -15.60 -43.19
CA ARG A 335 22.06 -16.55 -44.32
C ARG A 335 23.41 -16.72 -45.01
N LEU A 336 24.17 -15.65 -45.22
CA LEU A 336 25.51 -15.70 -45.81
C LEU A 336 26.50 -16.50 -44.95
N GLN A 337 26.51 -16.30 -43.62
CA GLN A 337 27.35 -17.07 -42.70
C GLN A 337 27.06 -18.58 -42.74
N ARG A 338 25.78 -18.97 -42.86
CA ARG A 338 25.40 -20.38 -42.99
C ARG A 338 25.82 -21.00 -44.33
N TYR A 339 26.04 -20.19 -45.37
CA TYR A 339 26.46 -20.67 -46.69
C TYR A 339 27.93 -21.15 -46.72
N LYS A 340 28.78 -20.68 -45.77
CA LYS A 340 30.21 -21.05 -45.72
C LYS A 340 30.50 -22.45 -45.16
N TYR A 341 29.53 -23.12 -44.54
CA TYR A 341 29.74 -24.40 -43.85
C TYR A 341 29.24 -25.65 -44.60
N LEU A 342 28.61 -25.50 -45.76
CA LEU A 342 28.14 -26.62 -46.59
C LEU A 342 29.20 -27.01 -47.65
N LYS A 343 30.22 -27.77 -47.22
CA LYS A 343 31.13 -28.45 -48.16
C LYS A 343 31.61 -29.83 -47.68
N THR A 344 30.67 -30.66 -47.23
CA THR A 344 30.86 -32.12 -47.12
C THR A 344 30.53 -32.78 -48.46
N ILE A 345 31.54 -33.31 -49.14
CA ILE A 345 31.37 -34.11 -50.36
C ILE A 345 30.95 -35.51 -49.93
N VAL A 346 29.67 -35.85 -50.15
CA VAL A 346 29.14 -37.19 -49.83
C VAL A 346 29.06 -38.03 -51.11
N ASP A 347 29.72 -39.18 -51.11
CA ASP A 347 29.65 -40.15 -52.22
C ASP A 347 28.24 -40.74 -52.38
N ARG A 348 27.76 -40.74 -53.62
CA ARG A 348 26.39 -41.09 -54.00
C ARG A 348 26.12 -42.60 -53.98
N GLU A 349 27.15 -43.43 -54.14
CA GLU A 349 27.01 -44.89 -54.06
C GLU A 349 26.96 -45.39 -52.60
N SER A 350 27.81 -44.84 -51.74
CA SER A 350 27.84 -45.16 -50.30
C SER A 350 26.52 -44.86 -49.61
N LEU A 351 25.89 -43.74 -49.96
CA LEU A 351 24.60 -43.26 -49.44
C LEU A 351 23.45 -44.23 -49.75
N ARG A 352 23.45 -44.85 -50.94
CA ARG A 352 22.42 -45.82 -51.36
C ARG A 352 22.46 -47.14 -50.60
N LYS A 353 23.65 -47.60 -50.19
CA LYS A 353 23.82 -48.90 -49.52
C LYS A 353 23.57 -48.84 -48.01
N ARG A 354 23.86 -47.71 -47.34
CA ARG A 354 23.67 -47.54 -45.88
C ARG A 354 23.29 -46.08 -45.52
N PRO A 355 22.04 -45.64 -45.77
CA PRO A 355 21.63 -44.24 -45.61
C PRO A 355 21.76 -43.70 -44.18
N PHE A 356 21.66 -44.57 -43.16
CA PHE A 356 21.76 -44.18 -41.76
C PHE A 356 23.17 -44.29 -41.16
N ARG A 357 24.24 -44.44 -41.96
CA ARG A 357 25.61 -44.52 -41.42
C ARG A 357 26.15 -43.13 -41.04
N ASP A 358 25.88 -42.14 -41.87
CA ASP A 358 26.29 -40.76 -41.65
C ASP A 358 25.40 -40.08 -40.59
N ARG A 359 25.99 -39.26 -39.71
CA ARG A 359 25.31 -38.63 -38.58
C ARG A 359 24.36 -37.53 -39.05
N ASP A 360 24.78 -36.74 -40.04
CA ASP A 360 24.06 -35.53 -40.45
C ASP A 360 22.87 -35.88 -41.37
N ILE A 361 23.06 -36.89 -42.22
CA ILE A 361 21.99 -37.45 -43.07
C ILE A 361 20.96 -38.20 -42.22
N ARG A 362 21.39 -38.93 -41.18
CA ARG A 362 20.48 -39.57 -40.22
C ARG A 362 19.64 -38.52 -39.49
N HIS A 363 20.28 -37.43 -39.03
CA HIS A 363 19.59 -36.32 -38.38
C HIS A 363 18.52 -35.68 -39.29
N GLU A 364 18.81 -35.46 -40.58
CA GLU A 364 17.79 -34.94 -41.51
C GLU A 364 16.71 -35.95 -41.90
N ALA A 365 17.03 -37.26 -41.97
CA ALA A 365 16.01 -38.28 -42.18
C ALA A 365 15.07 -38.42 -40.97
N GLU A 366 15.61 -38.32 -39.75
CA GLU A 366 14.83 -38.31 -38.50
C GLU A 366 13.99 -37.01 -38.39
N SER A 367 14.56 -35.86 -38.75
CA SER A 367 13.87 -34.56 -38.89
C SER A 367 12.69 -34.64 -39.88
N ALA A 368 12.90 -35.23 -41.07
CA ALA A 368 11.87 -35.43 -42.07
C ALA A 368 10.77 -36.40 -41.60
N MET A 369 11.13 -37.52 -40.96
CA MET A 369 10.14 -38.42 -40.35
C MET A 369 9.36 -37.72 -39.23
N PHE A 370 9.99 -36.86 -38.43
CA PHE A 370 9.30 -36.07 -37.42
C PHE A 370 8.42 -34.97 -38.03
N SER A 371 8.74 -34.45 -39.21
CA SER A 371 7.86 -33.54 -39.96
C SER A 371 6.58 -34.25 -40.41
N VAL A 372 6.69 -35.49 -40.90
CA VAL A 372 5.56 -36.30 -41.37
C VAL A 372 4.73 -36.87 -40.21
N TYR A 373 5.36 -37.53 -39.24
CA TYR A 373 4.69 -38.27 -38.16
C TYR A 373 4.63 -37.51 -36.82
N GLY A 374 5.24 -36.34 -36.69
CA GLY A 374 5.23 -35.53 -35.46
C GLY A 374 3.87 -34.94 -35.07
N HIS A 375 2.80 -35.26 -35.80
CA HIS A 375 1.43 -35.06 -35.34
C HIS A 375 0.94 -36.17 -34.38
N TRP A 376 1.64 -37.33 -34.34
CA TRP A 376 1.44 -38.40 -33.35
C TRP A 376 2.34 -38.25 -32.11
N VAL A 377 3.36 -37.38 -32.16
CA VAL A 377 4.35 -37.18 -31.08
C VAL A 377 4.29 -35.75 -30.58
N ASN A 378 3.77 -35.55 -29.37
CA ASN A 378 3.64 -34.21 -28.77
C ASN A 378 5.03 -33.59 -28.55
N ARG A 379 5.20 -32.34 -29.01
CA ARG A 379 6.49 -31.61 -29.10
C ARG A 379 7.04 -31.12 -27.74
N GLY A 380 7.23 -32.02 -26.77
CA GLY A 380 7.44 -31.63 -25.37
C GLY A 380 8.45 -32.40 -24.53
N PHE A 381 9.20 -33.38 -25.07
CA PHE A 381 10.20 -34.12 -24.28
C PHE A 381 11.47 -34.48 -25.07
N TYR A 382 12.54 -34.75 -24.32
CA TYR A 382 13.85 -35.15 -24.81
C TYR A 382 13.81 -36.38 -25.73
N TYR A 383 14.78 -36.43 -26.65
CA TYR A 383 15.00 -37.46 -27.66
C TYR A 383 15.24 -38.87 -27.05
N SER A 384 14.17 -39.60 -26.73
CA SER A 384 14.23 -41.06 -26.54
C SER A 384 13.64 -41.80 -27.74
N ARG A 385 14.45 -42.67 -28.34
CA ARG A 385 14.11 -43.44 -29.56
C ARG A 385 12.95 -44.42 -29.33
N ASP A 386 12.72 -44.81 -28.08
CA ASP A 386 11.74 -45.84 -27.71
C ASP A 386 10.28 -45.33 -27.77
N MET A 387 10.06 -44.01 -27.63
CA MET A 387 8.71 -43.44 -27.69
C MET A 387 8.05 -43.53 -29.07
N LEU A 388 8.84 -43.67 -30.14
CA LEU A 388 8.33 -43.83 -31.52
C LEU A 388 7.72 -45.22 -31.78
N PHE A 389 7.99 -46.22 -30.92
CA PHE A 389 7.55 -47.61 -31.10
C PHE A 389 6.63 -48.11 -29.98
N ALA A 390 6.23 -47.24 -29.05
CA ALA A 390 5.37 -47.58 -27.91
C ALA A 390 3.89 -47.73 -28.34
N ASN A 391 3.53 -48.89 -28.87
CA ASN A 391 2.15 -49.27 -29.21
C ASN A 391 1.25 -49.48 -27.97
N ARG A 392 0.91 -48.40 -27.26
CA ARG A 392 -0.20 -48.37 -26.30
C ARG A 392 -1.02 -47.10 -26.50
N PRO A 393 -2.34 -47.20 -26.80
CA PRO A 393 -3.20 -46.03 -26.83
C PRO A 393 -3.26 -45.40 -25.43
N ARG A 394 -3.02 -44.09 -25.33
CA ARG A 394 -3.20 -43.36 -24.07
C ARG A 394 -4.70 -43.32 -23.74
N PRO A 395 -5.12 -43.54 -22.48
CA PRO A 395 -6.51 -43.37 -22.10
C PRO A 395 -6.96 -41.92 -22.37
N LYS A 396 -8.10 -41.77 -23.05
CA LYS A 396 -8.78 -40.49 -23.20
C LYS A 396 -9.51 -40.20 -21.89
N TYR A 397 -8.86 -39.46 -20.98
CA TYR A 397 -9.49 -39.06 -19.72
C TYR A 397 -10.73 -38.20 -19.98
N GLN A 398 -11.87 -38.61 -19.40
CA GLN A 398 -13.11 -37.88 -19.49
C GLN A 398 -13.09 -36.68 -18.53
N LYS A 399 -13.50 -35.51 -19.03
CA LYS A 399 -13.56 -34.26 -18.26
C LYS A 399 -14.58 -34.39 -17.13
N VAL A 400 -14.33 -33.72 -16.01
CA VAL A 400 -15.37 -33.52 -14.98
C VAL A 400 -16.37 -32.49 -15.51
N GLU A 401 -17.61 -32.93 -15.74
CA GLU A 401 -18.72 -32.08 -16.17
C GLU A 401 -19.63 -31.72 -15.00
N ALA A 402 -19.89 -32.69 -14.11
CA ALA A 402 -20.55 -32.50 -12.82
C ALA A 402 -19.92 -33.42 -11.76
N ILE A 403 -20.03 -33.02 -10.50
CA ILE A 403 -19.57 -33.75 -9.31
C ILE A 403 -20.81 -34.08 -8.48
N ASP A 404 -20.99 -35.35 -8.09
CA ASP A 404 -22.03 -35.70 -7.10
C ASP A 404 -21.46 -35.55 -5.67
N VAL A 405 -22.02 -34.60 -4.91
CA VAL A 405 -21.67 -34.34 -3.51
C VAL A 405 -22.83 -34.81 -2.63
N ASP A 406 -22.79 -36.09 -2.26
CA ASP A 406 -23.78 -36.79 -1.43
C ASP A 406 -25.24 -36.63 -1.94
N GLY A 407 -25.46 -36.71 -3.25
CA GLY A 407 -26.77 -36.52 -3.89
C GLY A 407 -27.07 -35.07 -4.31
N LEU A 408 -26.04 -34.22 -4.44
CA LEU A 408 -26.14 -32.87 -5.00
C LEU A 408 -25.22 -32.78 -6.23
N GLU A 409 -25.80 -32.53 -7.40
CA GLU A 409 -25.05 -32.32 -8.64
C GLU A 409 -24.43 -30.92 -8.64
N VAL A 410 -23.11 -30.85 -8.53
CA VAL A 410 -22.32 -29.62 -8.50
C VAL A 410 -21.56 -29.47 -9.82
N TYR A 411 -21.88 -28.43 -10.58
CA TYR A 411 -21.12 -28.05 -11.76
C TYR A 411 -19.85 -27.30 -11.35
N PHE A 412 -18.69 -27.81 -11.77
CA PHE A 412 -17.38 -27.27 -11.40
C PHE A 412 -16.68 -26.68 -12.64
N PRO A 413 -16.13 -25.46 -12.59
CA PRO A 413 -15.69 -24.74 -13.79
C PRO A 413 -14.32 -25.18 -14.35
N TYR A 414 -13.80 -26.33 -13.90
CA TYR A 414 -12.51 -26.90 -14.29
C TYR A 414 -12.63 -28.38 -14.68
N ASP A 415 -11.85 -28.80 -15.68
CA ASP A 415 -11.83 -30.18 -16.21
C ASP A 415 -11.45 -31.27 -15.19
N TYR A 416 -10.86 -30.89 -14.06
CA TYR A 416 -10.28 -31.77 -13.04
C TYR A 416 -10.47 -31.18 -11.63
N VAL A 417 -10.49 -32.04 -10.62
CA VAL A 417 -10.80 -31.69 -9.22
C VAL A 417 -9.75 -32.31 -8.29
N TYR A 418 -9.44 -31.67 -7.17
CA TYR A 418 -8.59 -32.24 -6.13
C TYR A 418 -9.42 -33.04 -5.11
N PRO A 419 -8.90 -34.14 -4.53
CA PRO A 419 -9.62 -34.92 -3.50
C PRO A 419 -10.13 -34.04 -2.34
N GLU A 420 -9.29 -33.14 -1.84
CA GLU A 420 -9.63 -32.21 -0.75
C GLU A 420 -10.72 -31.19 -1.12
N GLN A 421 -10.91 -30.85 -2.40
CA GLN A 421 -12.01 -29.97 -2.82
C GLN A 421 -13.36 -30.67 -2.66
N VAL A 422 -13.44 -31.96 -3.01
CA VAL A 422 -14.67 -32.76 -2.88
C VAL A 422 -15.02 -32.97 -1.41
N LEU A 423 -14.03 -33.34 -0.60
CA LEU A 423 -14.20 -33.52 0.85
C LEU A 423 -14.63 -32.21 1.53
N TYR A 424 -13.99 -31.09 1.18
CA TYR A 424 -14.40 -29.76 1.65
C TYR A 424 -15.85 -29.42 1.26
N MET A 425 -16.28 -29.76 0.04
CA MET A 425 -17.66 -29.58 -0.38
C MET A 425 -18.64 -30.47 0.41
N GLN A 426 -18.25 -31.69 0.78
CA GLN A 426 -19.06 -32.54 1.67
C GLN A 426 -19.22 -31.91 3.07
N GLU A 427 -18.14 -31.40 3.67
CA GLU A 427 -18.20 -30.78 5.00
C GLU A 427 -19.05 -29.50 5.04
N VAL A 428 -18.88 -28.59 4.06
CA VAL A 428 -19.73 -27.39 3.94
C VAL A 428 -21.19 -27.79 3.73
N LYS A 429 -21.46 -28.85 2.94
CA LYS A 429 -22.82 -29.34 2.72
C LYS A 429 -23.45 -29.89 4.00
N LYS A 430 -22.73 -30.68 4.80
CA LYS A 430 -23.22 -31.18 6.09
C LYS A 430 -23.67 -30.03 7.00
N ALA A 431 -22.92 -28.94 7.07
CA ALA A 431 -23.30 -27.76 7.85
C ALA A 431 -24.56 -27.05 7.29
N LEU A 432 -24.68 -26.93 5.96
CA LEU A 432 -25.87 -26.36 5.29
C LEU A 432 -27.13 -27.23 5.44
N ASP A 433 -26.99 -28.56 5.49
CA ASP A 433 -28.08 -29.49 5.75
C ASP A 433 -28.47 -29.50 7.24
N ALA A 434 -27.50 -29.39 8.15
CA ALA A 434 -27.70 -29.31 9.60
C ALA A 434 -28.18 -27.95 10.10
N GLN A 435 -28.09 -26.89 9.28
CA GLN A 435 -28.46 -25.52 9.63
C GLN A 435 -27.65 -24.96 10.82
N GLY A 436 -26.36 -25.28 10.87
CA GLY A 436 -25.44 -24.85 11.93
C GLY A 436 -24.18 -24.18 11.40
N HIS A 437 -23.38 -23.59 12.29
CA HIS A 437 -22.12 -22.92 11.92
C HIS A 437 -21.02 -23.93 11.57
N CYS A 438 -20.04 -23.51 10.78
CA CYS A 438 -19.01 -24.36 10.21
C CYS A 438 -17.63 -23.71 10.36
N LEU A 439 -16.62 -24.46 10.81
CA LEU A 439 -15.25 -24.00 10.97
C LEU A 439 -14.29 -24.97 10.25
N LEU A 440 -13.71 -24.53 9.13
CA LEU A 440 -12.91 -25.40 8.25
C LEU A 440 -11.51 -24.83 7.96
N GLU A 441 -10.48 -25.60 8.26
CA GLU A 441 -9.12 -25.34 7.77
C GLU A 441 -8.92 -26.04 6.41
N MET A 442 -8.73 -25.26 5.35
CA MET A 442 -8.43 -25.77 3.99
C MET A 442 -7.15 -25.12 3.44
N PRO A 443 -6.13 -25.90 3.04
CA PRO A 443 -4.79 -25.38 2.71
C PRO A 443 -4.80 -24.44 1.51
N SER A 444 -3.94 -23.43 1.53
CA SER A 444 -3.86 -22.42 0.47
C SER A 444 -3.40 -23.01 -0.88
N GLY A 445 -3.84 -22.39 -1.99
CA GLY A 445 -3.58 -22.89 -3.34
C GLY A 445 -4.45 -24.06 -3.82
N THR A 446 -5.34 -24.60 -2.98
CA THR A 446 -6.24 -25.73 -3.33
C THR A 446 -7.59 -25.33 -3.93
N GLY A 447 -7.86 -24.04 -4.17
CA GLY A 447 -9.10 -23.59 -4.84
C GLY A 447 -10.36 -23.58 -3.95
N LYS A 448 -10.20 -23.17 -2.68
CA LYS A 448 -11.27 -23.06 -1.66
C LYS A 448 -12.47 -22.26 -2.17
N THR A 449 -12.22 -21.03 -2.64
CA THR A 449 -13.22 -20.07 -3.14
C THR A 449 -14.09 -20.68 -4.25
N VAL A 450 -13.49 -21.18 -5.34
CA VAL A 450 -14.21 -21.92 -6.40
C VAL A 450 -15.06 -23.06 -5.85
N SER A 451 -14.50 -23.88 -4.95
CA SER A 451 -15.18 -25.08 -4.41
C SER A 451 -16.40 -24.70 -3.58
N LEU A 452 -16.25 -23.69 -2.70
CA LEU A 452 -17.34 -23.14 -1.92
C LEU A 452 -18.42 -22.53 -2.82
N LEU A 453 -18.05 -21.66 -3.77
CA LEU A 453 -19.01 -20.99 -4.66
C LEU A 453 -19.77 -22.01 -5.52
N SER A 454 -19.09 -23.04 -6.04
CA SER A 454 -19.71 -24.08 -6.86
C SER A 454 -20.76 -24.86 -6.07
N LEU A 455 -20.43 -25.29 -4.85
CA LEU A 455 -21.35 -26.00 -3.97
C LEU A 455 -22.54 -25.13 -3.56
N VAL A 456 -22.29 -23.92 -3.05
CA VAL A 456 -23.36 -23.09 -2.50
C VAL A 456 -24.35 -22.67 -3.60
N VAL A 457 -23.87 -22.33 -4.79
CA VAL A 457 -24.74 -22.04 -5.95
C VAL A 457 -25.58 -23.26 -6.33
N ALA A 458 -25.01 -24.48 -6.31
CA ALA A 458 -25.78 -25.70 -6.56
C ALA A 458 -26.84 -25.95 -5.47
N TYR A 459 -26.49 -25.75 -4.19
CA TYR A 459 -27.41 -25.91 -3.06
C TYR A 459 -28.57 -24.90 -3.12
N MET A 460 -28.29 -23.61 -3.40
CA MET A 460 -29.30 -22.57 -3.62
C MET A 460 -30.30 -22.94 -4.73
N ARG A 461 -29.80 -23.51 -5.84
CA ARG A 461 -30.66 -23.92 -6.96
C ARG A 461 -31.53 -25.14 -6.65
N LYS A 462 -31.05 -26.07 -5.82
CA LYS A 462 -31.78 -27.28 -5.43
C LYS A 462 -32.74 -27.06 -4.25
N PHE A 463 -32.40 -26.16 -3.33
CA PHE A 463 -33.13 -25.90 -2.10
C PHE A 463 -33.36 -24.40 -1.83
N PRO A 464 -34.07 -23.68 -2.74
CA PRO A 464 -34.31 -22.24 -2.60
C PRO A 464 -35.13 -21.87 -1.35
N ASP A 465 -35.93 -22.80 -0.82
CA ASP A 465 -36.68 -22.61 0.43
C ASP A 465 -35.78 -22.54 1.68
N ARG A 466 -34.61 -23.18 1.62
CA ARG A 466 -33.64 -23.28 2.71
C ARG A 466 -32.61 -22.15 2.67
N LEU A 467 -32.07 -21.83 1.50
CA LEU A 467 -31.00 -20.83 1.33
C LEU A 467 -31.36 -19.84 0.21
N ASP A 468 -31.60 -18.58 0.57
CA ASP A 468 -32.05 -17.53 -0.35
C ASP A 468 -30.96 -16.54 -0.79
N LYS A 469 -29.94 -16.31 0.05
CA LYS A 469 -28.82 -15.39 -0.24
C LYS A 469 -27.49 -15.92 0.27
N LEU A 470 -26.43 -15.76 -0.53
CA LEU A 470 -25.03 -15.96 -0.12
C LEU A 470 -24.37 -14.61 0.13
N VAL A 471 -23.77 -14.44 1.30
CA VAL A 471 -22.96 -13.29 1.69
C VAL A 471 -21.51 -13.75 1.84
N TYR A 472 -20.67 -13.41 0.86
CA TYR A 472 -19.24 -13.70 0.87
C TYR A 472 -18.47 -12.52 1.44
N CYS A 473 -17.68 -12.76 2.47
CA CYS A 473 -16.87 -11.75 3.14
C CYS A 473 -15.39 -12.13 3.03
N SER A 474 -14.56 -11.18 2.60
CA SER A 474 -13.11 -11.33 2.52
C SER A 474 -12.39 -10.15 3.20
N ARG A 475 -11.07 -10.22 3.35
CA ARG A 475 -10.31 -9.13 3.99
C ARG A 475 -10.12 -7.97 3.02
N THR A 476 -9.54 -8.24 1.86
CA THR A 476 -8.98 -7.22 0.94
C THR A 476 -9.80 -7.01 -0.33
N ILE A 477 -9.59 -5.88 -1.00
CA ILE A 477 -10.26 -5.56 -2.27
C ILE A 477 -9.83 -6.52 -3.41
N PRO A 478 -8.53 -6.86 -3.59
CA PRO A 478 -8.12 -7.82 -4.63
C PRO A 478 -8.71 -9.23 -4.44
N GLU A 479 -8.97 -9.66 -3.20
CA GLU A 479 -9.67 -10.92 -2.92
C GLU A 479 -11.15 -10.84 -3.32
N ILE A 480 -11.82 -9.72 -3.03
CA ILE A 480 -13.20 -9.46 -3.50
C ILE A 480 -13.26 -9.51 -5.03
N GLU A 481 -12.37 -8.81 -5.73
CA GLU A 481 -12.33 -8.82 -7.21
C GLU A 481 -12.03 -10.23 -7.75
N LYS A 482 -11.09 -10.97 -7.15
CA LYS A 482 -10.79 -12.37 -7.52
C LYS A 482 -11.98 -13.30 -7.32
N CYS A 483 -12.69 -13.21 -6.19
CA CYS A 483 -13.90 -13.98 -5.91
C CYS A 483 -14.98 -13.71 -6.97
N VAL A 484 -15.13 -12.46 -7.39
CA VAL A 484 -16.13 -12.04 -8.40
C VAL A 484 -15.76 -12.57 -9.79
N GLU A 485 -14.48 -12.58 -10.17
CA GLU A 485 -14.05 -13.20 -11.44
C GLU A 485 -14.15 -14.74 -11.43
N GLU A 486 -13.89 -15.40 -10.30
CA GLU A 486 -14.14 -16.84 -10.14
C GLU A 486 -15.64 -17.18 -10.25
N LEU A 487 -16.50 -16.37 -9.62
CA LEU A 487 -17.96 -16.48 -9.75
C LEU A 487 -18.44 -16.20 -11.18
N ARG A 488 -17.80 -15.28 -11.91
CA ARG A 488 -18.07 -15.02 -13.34
C ARG A 488 -17.66 -16.20 -14.22
N ALA A 489 -16.55 -16.87 -13.91
CA ALA A 489 -16.14 -18.09 -14.60
C ALA A 489 -17.18 -19.21 -14.37
N LEU A 490 -17.66 -19.37 -13.14
CA LEU A 490 -18.75 -20.29 -12.79
C LEU A 490 -20.06 -19.95 -13.53
N TYR A 491 -20.48 -18.68 -13.55
CA TYR A 491 -21.68 -18.23 -14.27
C TYR A 491 -21.62 -18.57 -15.77
N LYS A 492 -20.49 -18.27 -16.43
CA LYS A 492 -20.26 -18.62 -17.85
C LYS A 492 -20.18 -20.12 -18.09
N TYR A 493 -19.76 -20.91 -17.11
CA TYR A 493 -19.78 -22.37 -17.19
C TYR A 493 -21.23 -22.89 -17.15
N TYR A 494 -22.04 -22.41 -16.21
CA TYR A 494 -23.47 -22.72 -16.14
C TYR A 494 -24.22 -22.35 -17.43
N GLU A 495 -24.00 -21.15 -17.96
CA GLU A 495 -24.59 -20.69 -19.23
C GLU A 495 -24.30 -21.65 -20.39
N ARG A 496 -23.08 -22.19 -20.48
CA ARG A 496 -22.67 -23.16 -21.50
C ARG A 496 -23.31 -24.53 -21.30
N GLN A 497 -23.42 -25.02 -20.07
CA GLN A 497 -23.95 -26.35 -19.78
C GLN A 497 -25.48 -26.39 -19.84
N THR A 498 -26.17 -25.42 -19.24
CA THR A 498 -27.64 -25.41 -19.15
C THR A 498 -28.34 -24.67 -20.30
N SER A 499 -27.58 -24.17 -21.30
CA SER A 499 -28.05 -23.38 -22.46
C SER A 499 -28.82 -22.08 -22.16
N ASN A 500 -29.20 -21.86 -20.91
CA ASN A 500 -29.81 -20.65 -20.36
C ASN A 500 -28.92 -20.10 -19.26
N ALA A 501 -28.80 -18.77 -19.19
CA ALA A 501 -28.13 -18.10 -18.09
C ALA A 501 -28.92 -18.28 -16.77
N PRO A 502 -28.28 -18.59 -15.64
CA PRO A 502 -28.96 -18.72 -14.36
C PRO A 502 -29.50 -17.35 -13.91
N PRO A 503 -30.75 -17.25 -13.41
CA PRO A 503 -31.37 -16.01 -12.97
C PRO A 503 -30.82 -15.57 -11.59
N MET A 504 -29.51 -15.32 -11.53
CA MET A 504 -28.80 -14.84 -10.35
C MET A 504 -28.29 -13.42 -10.57
N VAL A 505 -28.22 -12.64 -9.50
CA VAL A 505 -27.59 -11.32 -9.48
C VAL A 505 -26.50 -11.37 -8.42
N ALA A 506 -25.25 -11.22 -8.85
CA ALA A 506 -24.09 -11.18 -7.97
C ALA A 506 -23.46 -9.78 -8.01
N VAL A 507 -23.23 -9.17 -6.84
CA VAL A 507 -22.77 -7.78 -6.73
C VAL A 507 -21.59 -7.67 -5.75
N ALA A 508 -20.51 -7.06 -6.22
CA ALA A 508 -19.40 -6.60 -5.38
C ALA A 508 -19.71 -5.24 -4.74
N MET A 509 -19.49 -5.09 -3.43
CA MET A 509 -19.57 -3.80 -2.74
C MET A 509 -18.23 -3.38 -2.15
N SER A 510 -17.94 -2.08 -2.21
CA SER A 510 -16.78 -1.47 -1.58
C SER A 510 -17.06 -0.03 -1.16
N ALA A 511 -16.09 0.61 -0.50
CA ALA A 511 -16.23 1.97 0.05
C ALA A 511 -16.43 3.02 -1.06
N ARG A 512 -16.99 4.19 -0.72
CA ARG A 512 -17.25 5.28 -1.68
C ARG A 512 -16.01 5.69 -2.47
N LYS A 513 -14.83 5.70 -1.84
CA LYS A 513 -13.53 5.96 -2.51
C LYS A 513 -13.28 5.04 -3.72
N ASN A 514 -13.80 3.81 -3.70
CA ASN A 514 -13.59 2.79 -4.72
C ASN A 514 -14.70 2.74 -5.77
N LEU A 515 -15.85 3.42 -5.57
CA LEU A 515 -17.02 3.40 -6.46
C LEU A 515 -17.47 4.79 -6.95
N CYS A 516 -16.88 5.88 -6.43
CA CYS A 516 -17.18 7.23 -6.88
C CYS A 516 -16.69 7.48 -8.32
N ILE A 517 -17.52 8.15 -9.12
CA ILE A 517 -17.24 8.59 -10.49
C ILE A 517 -17.35 10.11 -10.68
N ASN A 518 -17.64 10.87 -9.61
CA ASN A 518 -17.67 12.32 -9.64
C ASN A 518 -16.26 12.85 -9.38
N ASP A 519 -15.63 13.46 -10.39
CA ASP A 519 -14.22 13.89 -10.35
C ASP A 519 -13.89 14.78 -9.16
N SER A 520 -14.77 15.73 -8.83
CA SER A 520 -14.61 16.67 -7.71
C SER A 520 -14.49 15.98 -6.33
N VAL A 521 -15.12 14.81 -6.19
CA VAL A 521 -15.10 14.00 -4.96
C VAL A 521 -13.99 12.96 -5.03
N TRP A 522 -13.80 12.33 -6.20
CA TRP A 522 -12.83 11.26 -6.43
C TRP A 522 -11.38 11.72 -6.22
N GLN A 523 -11.05 12.96 -6.59
CA GLN A 523 -9.71 13.54 -6.41
C GLN A 523 -9.22 13.60 -4.96
N LEU A 524 -10.12 13.57 -3.97
CA LEU A 524 -9.75 13.71 -2.54
C LEU A 524 -8.94 12.52 -1.98
N ARG A 525 -8.99 11.35 -2.63
CA ARG A 525 -8.31 10.06 -2.30
C ARG A 525 -8.59 9.46 -0.91
N GLN A 526 -8.58 10.27 0.16
CA GLN A 526 -8.86 9.84 1.53
C GLN A 526 -10.33 9.47 1.71
N GLY A 527 -10.61 8.28 2.27
CA GLY A 527 -11.96 7.75 2.43
C GLY A 527 -12.91 8.69 3.17
N SER A 528 -12.52 9.21 4.34
CA SER A 528 -13.37 10.11 5.13
C SER A 528 -13.67 11.45 4.44
N ALA A 529 -12.73 11.97 3.64
CA ALA A 529 -12.93 13.19 2.87
C ALA A 529 -13.87 12.96 1.67
N VAL A 530 -13.73 11.81 0.99
CA VAL A 530 -14.66 11.34 -0.04
C VAL A 530 -16.08 11.17 0.52
N ASP A 531 -16.21 10.57 1.71
CA ASP A 531 -17.49 10.35 2.35
C ASP A 531 -18.19 11.68 2.68
N GLY A 532 -17.48 12.62 3.32
CA GLY A 532 -17.98 13.97 3.60
C GLY A 532 -18.32 14.77 2.34
N ALA A 533 -17.45 14.77 1.33
CA ALA A 533 -17.69 15.49 0.08
C ALA A 533 -18.86 14.92 -0.74
N CYS A 534 -19.01 13.59 -0.79
CA CYS A 534 -20.19 12.94 -1.36
C CYS A 534 -21.46 13.39 -0.62
N GLN A 535 -21.39 13.43 0.71
CA GLN A 535 -22.51 13.76 1.59
C GLN A 535 -22.96 15.23 1.47
N ARG A 536 -22.01 16.18 1.30
CA ARG A 536 -22.30 17.59 0.98
C ARG A 536 -23.12 17.76 -0.31
N LEU A 537 -23.02 16.81 -1.25
CA LEU A 537 -23.69 16.85 -2.55
C LEU A 537 -24.97 15.99 -2.64
N THR A 538 -25.25 15.15 -1.64
CA THR A 538 -26.38 14.18 -1.67
C THR A 538 -27.34 14.29 -0.49
N ALA A 539 -27.01 15.07 0.55
CA ALA A 539 -27.87 15.23 1.72
C ALA A 539 -29.28 15.78 1.38
N SER A 540 -30.31 15.18 1.98
CA SER A 540 -31.73 15.49 1.77
C SER A 540 -32.05 16.98 1.84
N PHE A 541 -31.56 17.69 2.86
CA PHE A 541 -31.76 19.13 3.00
C PHE A 541 -31.08 19.97 1.92
N VAL A 542 -29.92 19.54 1.39
CA VAL A 542 -29.26 20.23 0.27
C VAL A 542 -30.10 20.07 -1.00
N ARG A 543 -30.66 18.88 -1.22
CA ARG A 543 -31.57 18.58 -2.34
C ARG A 543 -32.88 19.36 -2.22
N ALA A 544 -33.47 19.45 -1.03
CA ALA A 544 -34.66 20.24 -0.76
C ALA A 544 -34.41 21.75 -0.96
N LYS A 545 -33.29 22.29 -0.48
CA LYS A 545 -32.89 23.68 -0.76
C LYS A 545 -32.66 23.90 -2.26
N ARG A 546 -32.10 22.93 -2.98
CA ARG A 546 -31.90 23.01 -4.43
C ARG A 546 -33.20 23.02 -5.26
N GLN A 547 -34.29 22.44 -4.74
CA GLN A 547 -35.63 22.58 -5.36
C GLN A 547 -36.14 24.04 -5.31
N LEU A 548 -35.69 24.83 -4.33
CA LEU A 548 -36.00 26.25 -4.18
C LEU A 548 -34.97 27.14 -4.90
N ASP A 549 -33.69 26.76 -4.87
CA ASP A 549 -32.57 27.49 -5.50
C ASP A 549 -31.69 26.54 -6.36
N PRO A 550 -31.85 26.55 -7.70
CA PRO A 550 -31.07 25.72 -8.61
C PRO A 550 -29.55 25.97 -8.60
N SER A 551 -29.05 27.05 -8.00
CA SER A 551 -27.62 27.38 -7.95
C SER A 551 -26.81 26.48 -7.00
N ILE A 552 -27.48 25.80 -6.07
CA ILE A 552 -26.85 24.98 -5.03
C ILE A 552 -26.24 23.70 -5.66
N PRO A 553 -24.95 23.38 -5.39
CA PRO A 553 -24.30 22.21 -5.97
C PRO A 553 -24.88 20.89 -5.44
N SER A 554 -25.10 19.93 -6.33
CA SER A 554 -25.49 18.55 -5.98
C SER A 554 -24.87 17.54 -6.95
N CYS A 555 -24.94 16.25 -6.61
CA CYS A 555 -24.38 15.19 -7.44
C CYS A 555 -25.37 14.76 -8.54
N SER A 556 -25.09 15.13 -9.80
CA SER A 556 -25.88 14.73 -10.97
C SER A 556 -26.16 13.22 -11.02
N PHE A 557 -25.13 12.40 -10.81
CA PHE A 557 -25.23 10.94 -10.82
C PHE A 557 -26.19 10.37 -9.76
N PHE A 558 -26.36 11.07 -8.62
CA PHE A 558 -27.29 10.66 -7.57
C PHE A 558 -28.71 11.12 -7.86
N GLU A 559 -28.90 12.32 -8.41
CA GLU A 559 -30.23 12.79 -8.83
C GLU A 559 -30.83 11.88 -9.92
N THR A 560 -30.04 11.51 -10.95
CA THR A 560 -30.46 10.55 -11.98
C THR A 560 -30.88 9.21 -11.39
N PHE A 561 -30.14 8.71 -10.39
CA PHE A 561 -30.48 7.47 -9.70
C PHE A 561 -31.78 7.60 -8.88
N SER A 562 -31.91 8.68 -8.12
CA SER A 562 -33.11 8.97 -7.32
C SER A 562 -34.37 9.14 -8.18
N ALA A 563 -34.23 9.61 -9.43
CA ALA A 563 -35.32 9.73 -10.40
C ALA A 563 -35.70 8.41 -11.09
N GLN A 564 -34.82 7.39 -11.06
CA GLN A 564 -35.03 6.08 -11.69
C GLN A 564 -35.36 4.95 -10.70
N GLN A 565 -35.69 5.27 -9.45
CA GLN A 565 -36.13 4.26 -8.49
C GLN A 565 -37.58 3.81 -8.77
N PRO A 566 -37.90 2.49 -8.67
CA PRO A 566 -37.00 1.39 -8.31
C PRO A 566 -36.14 0.91 -9.49
N PHE A 567 -34.82 0.85 -9.29
CA PHE A 567 -33.86 0.36 -10.28
C PHE A 567 -33.38 -1.05 -9.90
N SER A 568 -33.47 -2.01 -10.83
CA SER A 568 -32.96 -3.38 -10.65
C SER A 568 -31.83 -3.66 -11.63
N LEU A 569 -30.75 -4.31 -11.14
CA LEU A 569 -29.68 -4.80 -12.01
C LEU A 569 -30.16 -6.05 -12.78
N PRO A 570 -29.76 -6.21 -14.06
CA PRO A 570 -29.99 -7.45 -14.79
C PRO A 570 -29.22 -8.63 -14.17
N SER A 571 -29.71 -9.84 -14.41
CA SER A 571 -29.01 -11.09 -14.05
C SER A 571 -27.60 -11.12 -14.64
N GLY A 572 -26.63 -11.46 -13.80
CA GLY A 572 -25.21 -11.34 -14.13
C GLY A 572 -24.33 -11.13 -12.89
N VAL A 573 -23.02 -11.06 -13.14
CA VAL A 573 -21.97 -10.92 -12.13
C VAL A 573 -21.26 -9.58 -12.30
N TRP A 574 -21.51 -8.66 -11.35
CA TRP A 574 -21.11 -7.26 -11.39
C TRP A 574 -19.92 -6.98 -10.45
N ASN A 575 -18.75 -6.70 -11.04
CA ASN A 575 -17.55 -6.28 -10.33
C ASN A 575 -17.54 -4.74 -10.15
N LEU A 576 -16.65 -4.24 -9.30
CA LEU A 576 -16.55 -2.81 -8.95
C LEU A 576 -16.31 -1.92 -10.17
N ASN A 577 -15.54 -2.40 -11.15
CA ASN A 577 -15.24 -1.66 -12.38
C ASN A 577 -16.41 -1.71 -13.39
N ASP A 578 -17.16 -2.80 -13.46
CA ASP A 578 -18.37 -2.88 -14.31
C ASP A 578 -19.45 -1.93 -13.80
N LEU A 579 -19.62 -1.83 -12.48
CA LEU A 579 -20.54 -0.89 -11.83
C LEU A 579 -20.16 0.58 -12.13
N LYS A 580 -18.86 0.91 -12.14
CA LYS A 580 -18.38 2.24 -12.60
C LYS A 580 -18.68 2.48 -14.07
N GLN A 581 -18.46 1.49 -14.93
CA GLN A 581 -18.72 1.61 -16.35
C GLN A 581 -20.23 1.82 -16.60
N LEU A 582 -21.08 0.99 -16.01
CA LEU A 582 -22.54 1.14 -16.04
C LEU A 582 -23.00 2.53 -15.56
N GLY A 583 -22.40 3.03 -14.47
CA GLY A 583 -22.68 4.37 -13.95
C GLY A 583 -22.24 5.51 -14.88
N ARG A 584 -21.12 5.35 -15.59
CA ARG A 584 -20.67 6.30 -16.62
C ARG A 584 -21.56 6.28 -17.87
N GLU A 585 -21.96 5.08 -18.32
CA GLU A 585 -22.81 4.90 -19.51
C GLU A 585 -24.25 5.40 -19.29
N ARG A 586 -24.81 5.19 -18.10
CA ARG A 586 -26.21 5.57 -17.77
C ARG A 586 -26.34 6.87 -16.97
N GLY A 587 -25.23 7.50 -16.57
CA GLY A 587 -25.25 8.68 -15.70
C GLY A 587 -25.75 8.40 -14.28
N LEU A 588 -25.56 7.18 -13.77
CA LEU A 588 -26.03 6.70 -12.46
C LEU A 588 -24.87 6.59 -11.45
N CYS A 589 -25.14 6.82 -10.16
CA CYS A 589 -24.10 6.68 -9.13
C CYS A 589 -23.84 5.18 -8.78
N PRO A 590 -22.64 4.62 -9.04
CA PRO A 590 -22.37 3.19 -8.86
C PRO A 590 -22.53 2.70 -7.43
N TYR A 591 -22.15 3.52 -6.45
CA TYR A 591 -22.24 3.19 -5.03
C TYR A 591 -23.69 2.99 -4.57
N PHE A 592 -24.60 3.87 -4.98
CA PHE A 592 -26.02 3.79 -4.62
C PHE A 592 -26.73 2.68 -5.41
N VAL A 593 -26.39 2.47 -6.68
CA VAL A 593 -26.85 1.32 -7.47
C VAL A 593 -26.45 0.00 -6.82
N ALA A 594 -25.19 -0.15 -6.41
CA ALA A 594 -24.69 -1.35 -5.74
C ALA A 594 -25.42 -1.60 -4.41
N ARG A 595 -25.62 -0.56 -3.59
CA ARG A 595 -26.31 -0.68 -2.31
C ARG A 595 -27.78 -1.07 -2.45
N GLU A 596 -28.50 -0.51 -3.43
CA GLU A 596 -29.90 -0.94 -3.68
C GLU A 596 -29.96 -2.37 -4.23
N ALA A 597 -29.04 -2.72 -5.14
CA ALA A 597 -28.98 -4.06 -5.70
C ALA A 597 -28.70 -5.15 -4.65
N ILE A 598 -27.98 -4.86 -3.56
CA ILE A 598 -27.70 -5.80 -2.46
C ILE A 598 -28.97 -6.38 -1.81
N ARG A 599 -30.07 -5.62 -1.76
CA ARG A 599 -31.37 -6.12 -1.29
C ARG A 599 -31.84 -7.31 -2.12
N ASN A 600 -31.85 -7.14 -3.44
CA ASN A 600 -32.39 -8.10 -4.41
C ASN A 600 -31.35 -9.11 -4.95
N ALA A 601 -30.06 -8.89 -4.69
CA ALA A 601 -28.98 -9.77 -5.14
C ALA A 601 -29.04 -11.14 -4.43
N THR A 602 -28.83 -12.21 -5.18
CA THR A 602 -28.70 -13.58 -4.65
C THR A 602 -27.33 -13.82 -4.04
N ILE A 603 -26.29 -13.15 -4.54
CA ILE A 603 -24.92 -13.26 -4.04
C ILE A 603 -24.34 -11.87 -3.82
N VAL A 604 -23.77 -11.63 -2.65
CA VAL A 604 -23.15 -10.35 -2.28
C VAL A 604 -21.71 -10.61 -1.84
N VAL A 605 -20.76 -9.83 -2.37
CA VAL A 605 -19.33 -9.94 -2.02
C VAL A 605 -18.82 -8.61 -1.48
N TYR A 606 -18.34 -8.58 -0.23
CA TYR A 606 -17.78 -7.38 0.39
C TYR A 606 -16.72 -7.69 1.47
N SER A 607 -16.24 -6.67 2.18
CA SER A 607 -15.22 -6.82 3.24
C SER A 607 -15.84 -7.10 4.61
N TYR A 608 -15.10 -7.80 5.50
CA TYR A 608 -15.51 -8.10 6.88
C TYR A 608 -16.11 -6.92 7.66
N HIS A 609 -15.56 -5.72 7.49
CA HIS A 609 -16.06 -4.53 8.19
C HIS A 609 -17.52 -4.19 7.86
N TYR A 610 -18.08 -4.64 6.73
CA TYR A 610 -19.48 -4.41 6.36
C TYR A 610 -20.49 -5.26 7.14
N ILE A 611 -20.03 -6.32 7.83
CA ILE A 611 -20.88 -7.19 8.66
C ILE A 611 -20.46 -7.23 10.13
N LEU A 612 -19.18 -6.97 10.45
CA LEU A 612 -18.65 -6.96 11.82
C LEU A 612 -18.56 -5.56 12.46
N ASP A 613 -18.44 -4.46 11.70
CA ASP A 613 -18.62 -3.13 12.29
C ASP A 613 -20.13 -2.86 12.41
N PRO A 614 -20.70 -2.72 13.62
CA PRO A 614 -22.12 -2.45 13.79
C PRO A 614 -22.57 -1.22 12.98
N LYS A 615 -21.70 -0.23 12.76
CA LYS A 615 -21.98 1.02 12.01
C LYS A 615 -22.31 0.80 10.55
N ILE A 616 -21.79 -0.28 9.97
CA ILE A 616 -21.99 -0.59 8.56
C ILE A 616 -22.97 -1.77 8.44
N ALA A 617 -22.91 -2.71 9.38
CA ALA A 617 -23.81 -3.86 9.46
C ALA A 617 -25.28 -3.44 9.55
N GLU A 618 -25.65 -2.44 10.35
CA GLU A 618 -27.06 -1.98 10.42
C GLU A 618 -27.54 -1.36 9.10
N LEU A 619 -26.65 -0.74 8.31
CA LEU A 619 -27.02 -0.09 7.06
C LEU A 619 -27.14 -1.06 5.87
N VAL A 620 -26.37 -2.16 5.88
CA VAL A 620 -26.27 -3.08 4.74
C VAL A 620 -26.95 -4.43 5.02
N SER A 621 -26.78 -4.97 6.23
CA SER A 621 -27.28 -6.31 6.55
C SER A 621 -28.72 -6.32 7.09
N LYS A 622 -29.29 -5.19 7.55
CA LYS A 622 -30.63 -5.13 8.20
C LYS A 622 -31.74 -5.74 7.36
N ASP A 623 -31.66 -5.64 6.03
CA ASP A 623 -32.66 -6.19 5.11
C ASP A 623 -32.45 -7.67 4.75
N PHE A 624 -31.40 -8.34 5.27
CA PHE A 624 -31.13 -9.76 4.97
C PHE A 624 -32.00 -10.72 5.78
N SER A 625 -32.41 -11.81 5.14
CA SER A 625 -33.16 -12.90 5.75
C SER A 625 -32.30 -13.64 6.80
N ARG A 626 -32.95 -14.40 7.68
CA ARG A 626 -32.25 -15.37 8.55
C ARG A 626 -31.70 -16.59 7.79
N ARG A 627 -32.26 -16.88 6.61
CA ARG A 627 -31.90 -18.00 5.72
C ARG A 627 -30.70 -17.70 4.82
N SER A 628 -30.00 -16.60 5.06
CA SER A 628 -28.78 -16.24 4.33
C SER A 628 -27.58 -17.00 4.91
N CYS A 629 -26.71 -17.51 4.04
CA CYS A 629 -25.42 -18.11 4.44
C CYS A 629 -24.33 -17.04 4.39
N VAL A 630 -23.61 -16.87 5.50
CA VAL A 630 -22.45 -15.96 5.59
C VAL A 630 -21.16 -16.77 5.51
N VAL A 631 -20.20 -16.31 4.72
CA VAL A 631 -18.91 -16.96 4.52
C VAL A 631 -17.80 -15.97 4.82
N PHE A 632 -16.91 -16.32 5.74
CA PHE A 632 -15.70 -15.57 6.04
C PHE A 632 -14.50 -16.34 5.45
N ASP A 633 -13.86 -15.79 4.40
CA ASP A 633 -12.73 -16.41 3.69
C ASP A 633 -11.39 -15.68 3.93
N GLU A 634 -10.41 -16.46 4.35
CA GLU A 634 -9.20 -16.03 5.05
C GLU A 634 -9.52 -15.36 6.41
N ALA A 635 -10.45 -15.98 7.14
CA ALA A 635 -10.97 -15.54 8.45
C ALA A 635 -10.00 -15.69 9.63
N HIS A 636 -8.71 -15.85 9.36
CA HIS A 636 -7.69 -16.09 10.38
C HIS A 636 -7.64 -14.95 11.41
N ASN A 637 -7.86 -13.70 10.96
CA ASN A 637 -7.79 -12.41 11.69
C ASN A 637 -9.14 -11.91 12.26
N ILE A 638 -10.17 -12.76 12.32
CA ILE A 638 -11.55 -12.33 12.62
C ILE A 638 -11.71 -11.76 14.05
N ASP A 639 -10.92 -12.25 15.00
CA ASP A 639 -10.81 -11.80 16.37
C ASP A 639 -10.28 -10.35 16.47
N ASN A 640 -9.17 -10.07 15.80
CA ASN A 640 -8.59 -8.73 15.72
C ASN A 640 -9.57 -7.72 15.09
N VAL A 641 -10.26 -8.09 14.00
CA VAL A 641 -11.28 -7.23 13.35
C VAL A 641 -12.47 -6.94 14.28
N CYS A 642 -12.90 -7.92 15.09
CA CYS A 642 -13.96 -7.73 16.09
C CYS A 642 -13.51 -6.79 17.23
N ILE A 643 -12.26 -6.92 17.68
CA ILE A 643 -11.67 -6.07 18.71
C ILE A 643 -11.53 -4.62 18.20
N GLU A 644 -10.99 -4.42 17.00
CA GLU A 644 -10.81 -3.10 16.39
C GLU A 644 -12.13 -2.37 16.12
N SER A 645 -13.18 -3.07 15.69
CA SER A 645 -14.48 -2.43 15.35
C SER A 645 -15.17 -1.79 16.56
N MET A 646 -14.90 -2.35 17.75
CA MET A 646 -15.46 -1.94 19.04
C MET A 646 -14.49 -1.08 19.88
N SER A 647 -13.19 -1.07 19.56
CA SER A 647 -12.18 -0.29 20.29
C SER A 647 -12.10 1.16 19.82
N ILE A 648 -11.79 2.08 20.73
CA ILE A 648 -11.68 3.53 20.43
C ILE A 648 -10.46 4.12 21.14
N THR A 649 -9.50 4.58 20.34
CA THR A 649 -8.37 5.41 20.78
C THR A 649 -8.62 6.88 20.50
N ILE A 650 -8.36 7.71 21.52
CA ILE A 650 -8.47 9.17 21.50
C ILE A 650 -7.14 9.77 21.95
N SER A 651 -6.50 10.54 21.07
CA SER A 651 -5.26 11.25 21.40
C SER A 651 -5.51 12.68 21.85
N GLN A 652 -4.56 13.27 22.57
CA GLN A 652 -4.64 14.67 23.03
C GLN A 652 -4.97 15.66 21.88
N LYS A 653 -4.36 15.48 20.70
CA LYS A 653 -4.64 16.30 19.50
C LYS A 653 -6.10 16.19 19.03
N GLN A 654 -6.75 15.04 19.22
CA GLN A 654 -8.18 14.86 18.91
C GLN A 654 -9.08 15.51 19.98
N MET A 655 -8.66 15.53 21.24
CA MET A 655 -9.38 16.24 22.32
C MET A 655 -9.37 17.76 22.16
N GLU A 656 -8.26 18.32 21.68
CA GLU A 656 -8.16 19.75 21.34
C GLU A 656 -9.10 20.12 20.20
N LYS A 657 -9.11 19.32 19.12
CA LYS A 657 -10.06 19.49 18.00
C LYS A 657 -11.51 19.34 18.45
N ALA A 658 -11.86 18.27 19.18
CA ALA A 658 -13.23 18.05 19.65
C ALA A 658 -13.79 19.22 20.50
N ALA A 659 -12.93 19.95 21.22
CA ALA A 659 -13.34 21.15 21.94
C ALA A 659 -13.61 22.35 21.02
N GLN A 660 -12.85 22.50 19.93
CA GLN A 660 -13.14 23.48 18.87
C GLN A 660 -14.45 23.12 18.15
N GLU A 661 -14.64 21.84 17.78
CA GLU A 661 -15.87 21.30 17.19
C GLU A 661 -17.10 21.62 18.07
N LEU A 662 -16.96 21.53 19.40
CA LEU A 662 -17.99 21.89 20.37
C LEU A 662 -18.35 23.38 20.41
N ILE A 663 -17.39 24.27 20.17
CA ILE A 663 -17.63 25.73 20.08
C ILE A 663 -18.40 26.03 18.80
N THR A 664 -18.02 25.41 17.68
CA THR A 664 -18.74 25.51 16.40
C THR A 664 -20.17 24.99 16.53
N LEU A 665 -20.38 23.86 17.21
CA LEU A 665 -21.71 23.29 17.46
C LEU A 665 -22.58 24.20 18.32
N ASP A 666 -22.05 24.75 19.42
CA ASP A 666 -22.77 25.71 20.27
C ASP A 666 -23.19 26.94 19.47
N SER A 667 -22.28 27.50 18.67
CA SER A 667 -22.52 28.66 17.81
C SER A 667 -23.62 28.39 16.78
N ALA A 668 -23.63 27.20 16.18
CA ALA A 668 -24.69 26.76 15.26
C ALA A 668 -26.05 26.60 15.97
N VAL A 669 -26.09 26.09 17.20
CA VAL A 669 -27.31 25.98 18.02
C VAL A 669 -27.85 27.36 18.39
N GLN A 670 -26.99 28.32 18.79
CA GLN A 670 -27.45 29.69 19.09
C GLN A 670 -28.02 30.38 17.85
N ARG A 671 -27.36 30.25 16.69
CA ARG A 671 -27.86 30.81 15.42
C ARG A 671 -29.22 30.23 15.02
N MET A 672 -29.37 28.90 15.08
CA MET A 672 -30.67 28.25 14.81
C MET A 672 -31.76 28.68 15.79
N LYS A 673 -31.41 28.97 17.05
CA LYS A 673 -32.36 29.51 18.04
C LYS A 673 -32.85 30.91 17.70
N SER A 674 -32.01 31.77 17.11
CA SER A 674 -32.40 33.11 16.65
C SER A 674 -33.12 33.11 15.30
N GLU A 675 -32.76 32.20 14.39
CA GLU A 675 -33.30 32.18 13.02
C GLU A 675 -34.55 31.31 12.87
N ASN A 676 -34.67 30.19 13.60
CA ASN A 676 -35.73 29.19 13.36
C ASN A 676 -35.99 28.30 14.60
N SER A 677 -36.62 28.89 15.62
CA SER A 677 -36.91 28.22 16.91
C SER A 677 -37.93 27.07 16.80
N GLU A 678 -38.91 27.18 15.89
CA GLU A 678 -39.93 26.15 15.64
C GLU A 678 -39.31 24.79 15.28
N ARG A 679 -38.19 24.79 14.54
CA ARG A 679 -37.52 23.56 14.12
C ARG A 679 -36.90 22.79 15.29
N LEU A 680 -36.37 23.51 16.29
CA LEU A 680 -35.86 22.93 17.54
C LEU A 680 -36.99 22.44 18.45
N GLN A 681 -38.16 23.11 18.40
CA GLN A 681 -39.36 22.69 19.12
C GLN A 681 -39.94 21.40 18.53
N ASN A 682 -40.02 21.31 17.20
CA ASN A 682 -40.41 20.08 16.49
C ASN A 682 -39.44 18.91 16.76
N GLU A 683 -38.13 19.16 16.86
CA GLU A 683 -37.16 18.15 17.31
C GLU A 683 -37.46 17.69 18.74
N TYR A 684 -37.69 18.62 19.66
CA TYR A 684 -38.01 18.32 21.06
C TYR A 684 -39.28 17.45 21.18
N GLU A 685 -40.33 17.77 20.43
CA GLU A 685 -41.58 17.00 20.41
C GLU A 685 -41.38 15.59 19.85
N LYS A 686 -40.63 15.45 18.73
CA LYS A 686 -40.22 14.14 18.20
C LYS A 686 -39.41 13.31 19.21
N LEU A 687 -38.56 13.94 20.03
CA LEU A 687 -37.80 13.27 21.10
C LEU A 687 -38.66 12.91 22.33
N VAL A 688 -39.83 13.52 22.51
CA VAL A 688 -40.78 13.21 23.59
C VAL A 688 -41.76 12.08 23.20
N GLU A 689 -42.23 12.01 21.95
CA GLU A 689 -43.03 10.87 21.46
C GLU A 689 -42.25 9.54 21.43
N GLY A 690 -40.91 9.61 21.42
CA GLY A 690 -40.01 8.45 21.44
C GLY A 690 -39.57 8.01 20.05
N LEU A 691 -38.42 7.32 20.00
CA LEU A 691 -37.63 7.05 18.78
C LEU A 691 -38.34 6.21 17.70
N ARG A 692 -39.49 5.59 18.04
CA ARG A 692 -40.17 4.58 17.22
C ARG A 692 -40.84 5.14 15.96
N ARG A 693 -41.27 6.41 15.96
CA ARG A 693 -41.74 7.12 14.75
C ARG A 693 -40.56 7.59 13.90
N THR A 694 -39.48 8.01 14.55
CA THR A 694 -38.23 8.40 13.89
C THR A 694 -37.63 7.24 13.10
N GLU A 695 -37.79 5.98 13.52
CA GLU A 695 -37.39 4.81 12.73
C GLU A 695 -38.13 4.67 11.39
N GLN A 696 -39.40 5.08 11.30
CA GLN A 696 -40.15 5.06 10.04
C GLN A 696 -39.70 6.18 9.08
N GLU A 697 -39.25 7.32 9.61
CA GLU A 697 -38.61 8.38 8.81
C GLU A 697 -37.15 8.03 8.45
N ARG A 698 -36.40 7.34 9.33
CA ARG A 698 -35.03 6.84 9.09
C ARG A 698 -34.93 5.92 7.87
N ALA A 699 -36.01 5.22 7.52
CA ALA A 699 -36.07 4.38 6.32
C ALA A 699 -35.92 5.16 5.01
N ASN A 700 -36.23 6.47 5.01
CA ASN A 700 -36.18 7.33 3.83
C ASN A 700 -34.96 8.27 3.78
N ASP A 701 -34.22 8.47 4.88
CA ASP A 701 -33.12 9.46 4.93
C ASP A 701 -31.78 8.87 5.41
N GLU A 702 -30.92 8.60 4.42
CA GLU A 702 -29.85 7.59 4.48
C GLU A 702 -28.50 8.15 4.96
N ARG A 703 -28.46 8.69 6.18
CA ARG A 703 -27.20 9.00 6.90
C ARG A 703 -27.10 8.17 8.19
N LEU A 704 -25.84 7.99 8.63
CA LEU A 704 -25.35 7.00 9.61
C LEU A 704 -26.38 6.56 10.66
N ALA A 705 -26.57 5.25 10.78
CA ALA A 705 -27.15 4.68 11.99
C ALA A 705 -26.11 4.68 13.12
N ASN A 706 -26.55 4.93 14.36
CA ASN A 706 -25.71 4.80 15.54
C ASN A 706 -26.05 3.47 16.26
N PRO A 707 -25.14 2.48 16.33
CA PRO A 707 -25.56 1.10 16.09
C PRO A 707 -25.07 0.13 17.18
N VAL A 708 -24.51 0.66 18.27
CA VAL A 708 -23.89 -0.12 19.34
C VAL A 708 -24.84 -0.37 20.52
N LEU A 709 -26.12 -0.02 20.34
CA LEU A 709 -27.15 -0.20 21.34
C LEU A 709 -28.01 -1.41 20.94
N PRO A 710 -28.01 -2.52 21.71
CA PRO A 710 -28.97 -3.60 21.55
C PRO A 710 -30.43 -3.12 21.34
N ASP A 711 -31.21 -3.82 20.52
CA ASP A 711 -32.60 -3.46 20.13
C ASP A 711 -33.55 -3.18 21.30
N ALA A 712 -33.25 -3.71 22.49
CA ALA A 712 -34.01 -3.43 23.71
C ALA A 712 -33.88 -1.95 24.18
N ILE A 713 -32.79 -1.27 23.83
CA ILE A 713 -32.42 0.08 24.26
C ILE A 713 -33.05 1.15 23.38
N LEU A 714 -33.15 0.89 22.07
CA LEU A 714 -33.79 1.77 21.09
C LEU A 714 -35.29 2.03 21.39
N ARG A 715 -35.88 1.22 22.28
CA ARG A 715 -37.26 1.34 22.78
C ARG A 715 -37.40 2.30 23.97
N GLU A 716 -36.31 2.77 24.56
CA GLU A 716 -36.34 3.71 25.68
C GLU A 716 -36.42 5.17 25.20
N ALA A 717 -37.22 5.99 25.89
CA ALA A 717 -37.29 7.43 25.60
C ALA A 717 -36.04 8.18 26.08
N VAL A 718 -35.60 9.16 25.29
CA VAL A 718 -34.39 9.97 25.57
C VAL A 718 -34.55 10.73 26.91
N PRO A 719 -33.55 10.68 27.82
CA PRO A 719 -33.60 11.35 29.12
C PRO A 719 -33.83 12.86 29.02
N GLY A 720 -34.68 13.39 29.91
CA GLY A 720 -35.06 14.81 29.93
C GLY A 720 -33.88 15.79 29.99
N SER A 721 -32.78 15.39 30.64
CA SER A 721 -31.56 16.19 30.79
C SER A 721 -30.81 16.47 29.48
N ILE A 722 -31.06 15.72 28.40
CA ILE A 722 -30.39 15.90 27.09
C ILE A 722 -31.36 16.16 25.94
N ARG A 723 -32.65 16.40 26.21
CA ARG A 723 -33.65 16.68 25.16
C ARG A 723 -33.39 18.00 24.45
N THR A 724 -33.16 19.08 25.19
CA THR A 724 -32.87 20.39 24.58
C THR A 724 -31.43 20.43 24.05
N ALA A 725 -31.23 21.02 22.87
CA ALA A 725 -29.90 21.16 22.27
C ALA A 725 -28.91 21.90 23.19
N GLN A 726 -29.37 22.93 23.92
CA GLN A 726 -28.52 23.70 24.85
C GLN A 726 -28.04 22.86 26.04
N HIS A 727 -28.92 22.04 26.65
CA HIS A 727 -28.49 21.14 27.72
C HIS A 727 -27.56 20.03 27.20
N PHE A 728 -27.80 19.52 25.99
CA PHE A 728 -26.90 18.54 25.37
C PHE A 728 -25.50 19.10 25.07
N VAL A 729 -25.38 20.33 24.57
CA VAL A 729 -24.07 20.99 24.37
C VAL A 729 -23.35 21.20 25.70
N LEU A 730 -24.04 21.67 26.75
CA LEU A 730 -23.47 21.81 28.10
C LEU A 730 -23.03 20.46 28.69
N PHE A 731 -23.82 19.41 28.47
CA PHE A 731 -23.50 18.05 28.85
C PHE A 731 -22.23 17.55 28.15
N MET A 732 -22.13 17.73 26.82
CA MET A 732 -20.94 17.33 26.06
C MET A 732 -19.69 18.12 26.47
N LYS A 733 -19.82 19.42 26.81
CA LYS A 733 -18.71 20.20 27.39
C LYS A 733 -18.20 19.57 28.70
N ARG A 734 -19.09 19.09 29.59
CA ARG A 734 -18.70 18.38 30.83
C ARG A 734 -17.97 17.06 30.53
N VAL A 735 -18.47 16.26 29.60
CA VAL A 735 -17.85 14.98 29.22
C VAL A 735 -16.47 15.19 28.60
N VAL A 736 -16.31 16.16 27.69
CA VAL A 736 -15.03 16.47 27.05
C VAL A 736 -14.01 17.02 28.07
N GLU A 737 -14.42 17.87 29.00
CA GLU A 737 -13.51 18.38 30.04
C GLU A 737 -13.10 17.29 31.04
N TYR A 738 -14.01 16.36 31.38
CA TYR A 738 -13.67 15.20 32.22
C TYR A 738 -12.66 14.27 31.55
N VAL A 739 -12.86 13.91 30.27
CA VAL A 739 -11.91 13.10 29.51
C VAL A 739 -10.55 13.80 29.41
N ARG A 740 -10.55 15.12 29.14
CA ARG A 740 -9.34 15.95 29.13
C ARG A 740 -8.62 15.95 30.48
N HIS A 741 -9.35 16.06 31.59
CA HIS A 741 -8.77 15.99 32.93
C HIS A 741 -8.16 14.61 33.21
N ARG A 742 -8.84 13.52 32.84
CA ARG A 742 -8.32 12.15 33.00
C ARG A 742 -7.07 11.88 32.17
N MET A 743 -6.92 12.47 30.98
CA MET A 743 -5.70 12.34 30.16
C MET A 743 -4.47 13.10 30.68
N ARG A 744 -4.57 13.86 31.78
CA ARG A 744 -3.43 14.58 32.40
C ARG A 744 -2.68 13.75 33.45
N THR A 745 -3.02 12.48 33.65
CA THR A 745 -2.33 11.60 34.61
C THR A 745 -0.89 11.30 34.16
N SER A 746 0.05 11.31 35.11
CA SER A 746 1.48 11.06 34.84
C SER A 746 1.88 9.57 34.88
N GLN A 747 0.93 8.67 35.12
CA GLN A 747 1.13 7.22 35.18
C GLN A 747 0.10 6.53 34.27
N VAL A 748 0.44 5.32 33.81
CA VAL A 748 -0.50 4.47 33.08
C VAL A 748 -1.61 4.03 34.03
N VAL A 749 -2.87 4.28 33.67
CA VAL A 749 -4.04 3.88 34.47
C VAL A 749 -4.88 2.86 33.71
N LEU A 750 -5.20 1.75 34.37
CA LEU A 750 -6.11 0.71 33.89
C LEU A 750 -7.42 0.80 34.69
N GLU A 751 -8.54 1.11 34.03
CA GLU A 751 -9.86 1.16 34.65
C GLU A 751 -10.87 0.23 33.96
N SER A 752 -11.88 -0.22 34.72
CA SER A 752 -13.07 -0.84 34.13
C SER A 752 -14.08 0.25 33.71
N PRO A 753 -14.90 0.00 32.67
CA PRO A 753 -15.96 0.94 32.26
C PRO A 753 -16.89 1.31 33.43
N ALA A 754 -17.20 0.37 34.31
CA ALA A 754 -18.03 0.61 35.50
C ALA A 754 -17.38 1.58 36.50
N ALA A 755 -16.06 1.51 36.69
CA ALA A 755 -15.32 2.46 37.54
C ALA A 755 -15.31 3.86 36.91
N PHE A 756 -15.08 3.97 35.61
CA PHE A 756 -15.10 5.24 34.87
C PHE A 756 -16.49 5.92 34.92
N VAL A 757 -17.57 5.15 34.74
CA VAL A 757 -18.97 5.65 34.87
C VAL A 757 -19.28 6.11 36.30
N LYS A 758 -18.68 5.49 37.31
CA LYS A 758 -18.84 5.93 38.70
C LYS A 758 -18.06 7.23 38.96
N ASP A 759 -16.80 7.33 38.54
CA ASP A 759 -15.97 8.53 38.78
C ASP A 759 -16.49 9.78 38.02
N ILE A 760 -17.05 9.62 36.81
CA ILE A 760 -17.72 10.74 36.11
C ILE A 760 -19.03 11.16 36.80
N GLN A 761 -19.75 10.22 37.42
CA GLN A 761 -20.95 10.53 38.21
C GLN A 761 -20.56 11.28 39.50
N ASP A 762 -19.55 10.78 40.23
CA ASP A 762 -19.08 11.34 41.50
C ASP A 762 -18.45 12.75 41.32
N ARG A 763 -17.73 13.01 40.22
CA ARG A 763 -17.06 14.32 39.97
C ARG A 763 -17.89 15.34 39.20
N MET A 764 -18.62 14.91 38.17
CA MET A 764 -19.27 15.81 37.20
C MET A 764 -20.80 15.76 37.27
N TYR A 765 -21.37 14.94 38.16
CA TYR A 765 -22.81 14.70 38.30
C TYR A 765 -23.45 14.30 36.96
N VAL A 766 -22.77 13.40 36.23
CA VAL A 766 -23.22 12.85 34.95
C VAL A 766 -23.67 11.41 35.16
N ASP A 767 -24.98 11.18 35.06
CA ASP A 767 -25.56 9.84 35.20
C ASP A 767 -25.21 8.91 34.02
N ARG A 768 -25.23 7.60 34.30
CA ARG A 768 -25.07 6.55 33.29
C ARG A 768 -26.09 6.62 32.15
N LYS A 769 -27.35 7.00 32.45
CA LYS A 769 -28.43 6.92 31.45
C LYS A 769 -28.28 7.94 30.31
N PRO A 770 -28.02 9.24 30.55
CA PRO A 770 -27.66 10.20 29.50
C PRO A 770 -26.45 9.78 28.65
N LEU A 771 -25.38 9.24 29.27
CA LEU A 771 -24.18 8.78 28.55
C LEU A 771 -24.49 7.75 27.44
N ARG A 772 -25.51 6.93 27.65
CA ARG A 772 -25.97 5.86 26.74
C ARG A 772 -26.56 6.37 25.43
N PHE A 773 -27.12 7.58 25.43
CA PHE A 773 -27.77 8.17 24.25
C PHE A 773 -26.91 9.26 23.59
N CYS A 774 -25.65 9.43 23.98
CA CYS A 774 -24.77 10.49 23.50
C CYS A 774 -24.61 10.52 21.97
N ALA A 775 -24.21 9.39 21.38
CA ALA A 775 -23.94 9.33 19.95
C ALA A 775 -25.22 9.49 19.11
N GLU A 776 -26.35 8.94 19.56
CA GLU A 776 -27.65 9.11 18.89
C GLU A 776 -28.17 10.55 19.02
N ARG A 777 -28.04 11.19 20.19
CA ARG A 777 -28.47 12.58 20.37
C ARG A 777 -27.62 13.55 19.54
N LEU A 778 -26.33 13.28 19.40
CA LEU A 778 -25.42 14.05 18.55
C LEU A 778 -25.80 13.92 17.07
N ASP A 779 -26.05 12.71 16.56
CA ASP A 779 -26.44 12.51 15.16
C ASP A 779 -27.80 13.14 14.85
N ASN A 780 -28.80 12.99 15.74
CA ASN A 780 -30.07 13.70 15.60
C ASN A 780 -29.88 15.23 15.58
N LEU A 781 -29.00 15.78 16.43
CA LEU A 781 -28.73 17.22 16.47
C LEU A 781 -28.03 17.72 15.19
N THR A 782 -27.04 17.01 14.66
CA THR A 782 -26.36 17.43 13.42
C THR A 782 -27.28 17.39 12.20
N ARG A 783 -28.25 16.47 12.17
CA ARG A 783 -29.37 16.48 11.19
C ARG A 783 -30.24 17.73 11.36
N THR A 784 -30.71 18.03 12.56
CA THR A 784 -31.58 19.20 12.86
C THR A 784 -30.91 20.53 12.51
N LEU A 785 -29.58 20.63 12.69
CA LEU A 785 -28.78 21.82 12.37
C LEU A 785 -28.38 21.93 10.88
N GLU A 786 -28.75 20.96 10.03
CA GLU A 786 -28.40 20.92 8.60
C GLU A 786 -26.90 21.13 8.30
N LEU A 787 -26.04 20.58 9.15
CA LEU A 787 -24.59 20.75 9.00
C LEU A 787 -24.13 19.96 7.77
N ALA A 788 -23.66 20.70 6.75
CA ALA A 788 -23.28 20.15 5.45
C ALA A 788 -22.17 19.10 5.59
N ASP A 789 -21.20 19.34 6.48
CA ASP A 789 -20.07 18.47 6.72
C ASP A 789 -20.15 17.79 8.10
N VAL A 790 -20.14 16.46 8.11
CA VAL A 790 -20.02 15.65 9.33
C VAL A 790 -18.56 15.24 9.59
N SER A 791 -17.67 15.37 8.60
CA SER A 791 -16.24 15.14 8.82
C SER A 791 -15.61 16.19 9.75
N ASP A 792 -16.19 17.41 9.77
CA ASP A 792 -15.87 18.48 10.72
C ASP A 792 -16.15 18.10 12.19
N PHE A 793 -17.08 17.17 12.47
CA PHE A 793 -17.46 16.77 13.84
C PHE A 793 -16.96 15.36 14.20
N ARG A 794 -15.92 14.87 13.52
CA ARG A 794 -15.41 13.51 13.66
C ARG A 794 -14.83 13.24 15.05
N CYS A 795 -14.14 14.19 15.67
CA CYS A 795 -13.52 13.97 16.98
C CYS A 795 -14.59 13.94 18.08
N LEU A 796 -15.55 14.86 18.02
CA LEU A 796 -16.71 14.89 18.92
C LEU A 796 -17.58 13.64 18.79
N THR A 797 -17.78 13.14 17.56
CA THR A 797 -18.49 11.88 17.31
C THR A 797 -17.78 10.69 17.94
N ARG A 798 -16.44 10.61 17.87
CA ARG A 798 -15.66 9.56 18.55
C ARG A 798 -15.84 9.59 20.08
N ILE A 799 -15.85 10.79 20.69
CA ILE A 799 -16.10 10.94 22.14
C ILE A 799 -17.53 10.53 22.50
N ALA A 800 -18.51 10.87 21.66
CA ALA A 800 -19.91 10.48 21.89
C ALA A 800 -20.10 8.95 21.80
N ILE A 801 -19.41 8.27 20.88
CA ILE A 801 -19.41 6.80 20.80
C ILE A 801 -18.68 6.20 22.01
N LEU A 802 -17.54 6.74 22.44
CA LEU A 802 -16.84 6.30 23.67
C LEU A 802 -17.79 6.34 24.89
N ALA A 803 -18.48 7.47 25.10
CA ALA A 803 -19.47 7.61 26.18
C ALA A 803 -20.61 6.58 26.09
N THR A 804 -21.05 6.28 24.86
CA THR A 804 -22.10 5.28 24.57
C THR A 804 -21.62 3.85 24.88
N LEU A 805 -20.39 3.49 24.48
CA LEU A 805 -19.78 2.18 24.75
C LEU A 805 -19.59 1.95 26.25
N VAL A 806 -18.94 2.89 26.93
CA VAL A 806 -18.57 2.81 28.35
C VAL A 806 -19.80 2.73 29.26
N SER A 807 -20.91 3.37 28.88
CA SER A 807 -22.18 3.27 29.60
C SER A 807 -23.00 2.03 29.26
N THR A 808 -22.80 1.42 28.07
CA THR A 808 -23.54 0.23 27.63
C THR A 808 -22.89 -1.05 28.12
N TYR A 809 -21.60 -1.27 27.82
CA TYR A 809 -20.89 -2.50 28.17
C TYR A 809 -20.06 -2.35 29.45
N SER A 810 -20.40 -3.13 30.47
CA SER A 810 -19.68 -3.18 31.75
C SER A 810 -18.76 -4.41 31.89
N LYS A 811 -18.72 -5.28 30.89
CA LYS A 811 -17.87 -6.49 30.80
C LYS A 811 -17.25 -6.56 29.41
N GLY A 812 -16.09 -7.20 29.29
CA GLY A 812 -15.39 -7.38 28.00
C GLY A 812 -14.62 -6.16 27.50
N PHE A 813 -14.61 -5.04 28.22
CA PHE A 813 -13.88 -3.81 27.86
C PHE A 813 -12.97 -3.36 28.99
N SER A 814 -11.84 -2.75 28.64
CA SER A 814 -10.92 -2.08 29.55
C SER A 814 -10.55 -0.70 29.02
N LEU A 815 -10.44 0.28 29.91
CA LEU A 815 -10.06 1.64 29.58
C LEU A 815 -8.62 1.86 30.05
N ILE A 816 -7.74 2.15 29.10
CA ILE A 816 -6.30 2.35 29.26
C ILE A 816 -6.02 3.83 29.05
N ILE A 817 -5.36 4.48 30.01
CA ILE A 817 -4.90 5.86 29.89
C ILE A 817 -3.36 5.83 29.90
N GLU A 818 -2.76 6.28 28.81
CA GLU A 818 -1.32 6.35 28.63
C GLU A 818 -0.87 7.82 28.76
N PRO A 819 0.12 8.12 29.63
CA PRO A 819 0.64 9.47 29.82
C PRO A 819 1.36 9.97 28.56
N ALA A 820 1.60 11.27 28.47
CA ALA A 820 2.45 11.82 27.42
C ALA A 820 3.93 11.46 27.72
N GLU A 821 4.58 10.79 26.77
CA GLU A 821 6.02 10.53 26.78
C GLU A 821 6.73 11.45 25.79
N ALA A 822 8.06 11.56 25.88
CA ALA A 822 8.85 12.47 25.03
C ALA A 822 8.68 12.24 23.51
N SER A 823 8.26 11.03 23.10
CA SER A 823 8.02 10.65 21.72
C SER A 823 6.52 10.61 21.33
N GLN A 824 5.59 10.48 22.30
CA GLN A 824 4.18 10.22 22.03
C GLN A 824 3.22 11.05 22.90
N PRO A 825 2.18 11.68 22.33
CA PRO A 825 1.19 12.43 23.10
C PRO A 825 0.30 11.49 23.93
N ALA A 826 -0.25 11.99 25.04
CA ALA A 826 -1.16 11.22 25.89
C ALA A 826 -2.35 10.64 25.09
N GLN A 827 -2.74 9.41 25.42
CA GLN A 827 -3.81 8.67 24.75
C GLN A 827 -4.76 8.04 25.77
N LEU A 828 -6.04 8.00 25.41
CA LEU A 828 -7.06 7.21 26.10
C LEU A 828 -7.61 6.19 25.11
N THR A 829 -7.45 4.91 25.42
CA THR A 829 -7.90 3.80 24.61
C THR A 829 -8.92 2.97 25.39
N LEU A 830 -10.17 2.95 24.91
CA LEU A 830 -11.12 1.92 25.27
C LEU A 830 -10.84 0.71 24.39
N SER A 831 -10.29 -0.35 24.97
CA SER A 831 -9.99 -1.60 24.29
C SER A 831 -11.07 -2.64 24.55
N CYS A 832 -11.56 -3.27 23.49
CA CYS A 832 -12.39 -4.46 23.56
C CYS A 832 -11.48 -5.68 23.78
N MET A 833 -11.75 -6.48 24.81
CA MET A 833 -11.01 -7.70 25.15
C MET A 833 -11.77 -8.98 24.77
N ASP A 834 -13.02 -8.83 24.32
CA ASP A 834 -13.96 -9.93 24.07
C ASP A 834 -14.53 -9.82 22.64
N ALA A 835 -13.94 -10.59 21.73
CA ALA A 835 -14.35 -10.62 20.32
C ALA A 835 -15.78 -11.17 20.13
N SER A 836 -16.32 -11.96 21.06
CA SER A 836 -17.68 -12.50 20.97
C SER A 836 -18.74 -11.40 20.86
N ILE A 837 -18.50 -10.24 21.49
CA ILE A 837 -19.47 -9.14 21.54
C ILE A 837 -19.82 -8.61 20.14
N ALA A 838 -18.84 -8.55 19.22
CA ALA A 838 -19.06 -8.04 17.87
C ALA A 838 -19.67 -9.09 16.93
N ILE A 839 -19.33 -10.37 17.10
CA ILE A 839 -19.76 -11.44 16.18
C ILE A 839 -21.05 -12.16 16.62
N ARG A 840 -21.41 -12.15 17.91
CA ARG A 840 -22.64 -12.76 18.43
C ARG A 840 -23.91 -12.33 17.67
N PRO A 841 -24.13 -11.04 17.32
CA PRO A 841 -25.28 -10.64 16.50
C PRO A 841 -25.31 -11.24 15.08
N VAL A 842 -24.16 -11.62 14.53
CA VAL A 842 -24.05 -12.30 13.23
C VAL A 842 -24.41 -13.78 13.39
N MET A 843 -23.87 -14.45 14.41
CA MET A 843 -24.15 -15.86 14.70
C MET A 843 -25.62 -16.10 15.07
N GLU A 844 -26.21 -15.27 15.94
CA GLU A 844 -27.63 -15.39 16.34
C GLU A 844 -28.61 -15.08 15.20
N ARG A 845 -28.19 -14.31 14.19
CA ARG A 845 -29.06 -13.84 13.11
C ARG A 845 -29.09 -14.78 11.91
N PHE A 846 -27.93 -15.30 11.50
CA PHE A 846 -27.77 -16.05 10.25
C PHE A 846 -27.70 -17.55 10.52
N GLN A 847 -28.52 -18.30 9.80
CA GLN A 847 -28.69 -19.74 9.97
C GLN A 847 -27.39 -20.55 9.78
N THR A 848 -26.53 -20.13 8.85
CA THR A 848 -25.25 -20.79 8.62
C THR A 848 -24.17 -19.73 8.45
N VAL A 849 -23.12 -19.86 9.26
CA VAL A 849 -21.92 -19.04 9.17
C VAL A 849 -20.74 -19.99 8.96
N VAL A 850 -20.02 -19.82 7.87
CA VAL A 850 -18.88 -20.65 7.47
C VAL A 850 -17.61 -19.83 7.64
N ILE A 851 -16.76 -20.21 8.59
CA ILE A 851 -15.46 -19.60 8.87
C ILE A 851 -14.38 -20.49 8.23
N THR A 852 -13.66 -19.94 7.25
CA THR A 852 -12.70 -20.68 6.43
C THR A 852 -11.39 -19.92 6.26
N SER A 853 -10.26 -20.62 6.40
CA SER A 853 -8.92 -20.12 6.04
C SER A 853 -7.93 -21.29 5.96
N GLY A 854 -6.74 -21.08 5.39
CA GLY A 854 -5.69 -22.10 5.30
C GLY A 854 -4.69 -22.12 6.45
N THR A 855 -4.92 -21.29 7.46
CA THR A 855 -4.00 -21.06 8.57
C THR A 855 -4.73 -21.00 9.93
N LEU A 856 -5.94 -21.55 10.01
CA LEU A 856 -6.72 -21.68 11.26
C LEU A 856 -6.12 -22.77 12.15
N SER A 857 -5.02 -22.47 12.83
CA SER A 857 -4.35 -23.43 13.71
C SER A 857 -3.96 -22.78 15.05
N PRO A 858 -4.32 -23.38 16.20
CA PRO A 858 -5.22 -24.53 16.38
C PRO A 858 -6.71 -24.15 16.26
N LEU A 859 -7.53 -25.03 15.65
CA LEU A 859 -8.96 -24.81 15.42
C LEU A 859 -9.78 -24.61 16.71
N GLU A 860 -9.51 -25.41 17.75
CA GLU A 860 -10.23 -25.39 19.03
C GLU A 860 -10.30 -24.02 19.73
N MET A 861 -9.39 -23.09 19.39
CA MET A 861 -9.35 -21.77 20.02
C MET A 861 -10.45 -20.85 19.49
N TYR A 862 -10.88 -21.01 18.23
CA TYR A 862 -11.87 -20.11 17.63
C TYR A 862 -13.25 -20.18 18.30
N PRO A 863 -13.83 -21.37 18.57
CA PRO A 863 -15.06 -21.49 19.36
C PRO A 863 -14.94 -20.84 20.75
N LYS A 864 -13.79 -21.05 21.42
CA LYS A 864 -13.50 -20.56 22.78
C LYS A 864 -13.30 -19.03 22.85
N ILE A 865 -12.85 -18.40 21.77
CA ILE A 865 -12.63 -16.93 21.68
C ILE A 865 -13.89 -16.21 21.20
N LEU A 866 -14.63 -16.81 20.26
CA LEU A 866 -15.78 -16.17 19.61
C LEU A 866 -17.14 -16.54 20.25
N ASP A 867 -17.15 -17.47 21.23
CA ASP A 867 -18.32 -17.91 22.01
C ASP A 867 -19.44 -18.48 21.11
N PHE A 868 -19.12 -19.50 20.32
CA PHE A 868 -20.07 -20.20 19.45
C PHE A 868 -19.75 -21.69 19.30
N ASP A 869 -20.78 -22.51 19.12
CA ASP A 869 -20.67 -23.95 18.89
C ASP A 869 -20.80 -24.27 17.37
N PRO A 870 -19.74 -24.73 16.69
CA PRO A 870 -19.83 -25.18 15.30
C PRO A 870 -20.46 -26.57 15.20
N ALA A 871 -21.36 -26.77 14.23
CA ALA A 871 -21.91 -28.08 13.89
C ALA A 871 -20.92 -28.97 13.12
N VAL A 872 -19.93 -28.36 12.46
CA VAL A 872 -18.81 -29.05 11.80
C VAL A 872 -17.52 -28.28 12.09
N MET A 873 -16.54 -28.95 12.70
CA MET A 873 -15.17 -28.49 12.82
C MET A 873 -14.24 -29.52 12.16
N ALA A 874 -13.44 -29.10 11.18
CA ALA A 874 -12.54 -30.01 10.48
C ALA A 874 -11.29 -29.32 9.90
N SER A 875 -10.18 -30.06 9.88
CA SER A 875 -8.94 -29.71 9.15
C SER A 875 -8.73 -30.66 7.98
N LEU A 876 -8.45 -30.11 6.80
CA LEU A 876 -8.09 -30.87 5.61
C LEU A 876 -6.59 -30.76 5.33
N THR A 877 -5.92 -31.88 5.06
CA THR A 877 -4.53 -31.86 4.58
C THR A 877 -4.44 -31.75 3.05
N MET A 878 -3.29 -31.32 2.54
CA MET A 878 -3.08 -31.16 1.11
C MET A 878 -2.55 -32.47 0.51
N THR A 879 -3.34 -33.13 -0.34
CA THR A 879 -2.89 -34.37 -0.99
C THR A 879 -1.93 -34.05 -2.13
N LEU A 880 -0.63 -34.32 -1.95
CA LEU A 880 0.41 -34.07 -2.95
C LEU A 880 0.94 -35.36 -3.60
N ALA A 881 1.18 -35.33 -4.92
CA ALA A 881 1.86 -36.40 -5.65
C ALA A 881 3.41 -36.30 -5.62
N ARG A 882 3.95 -35.17 -5.14
CA ARG A 882 5.38 -34.95 -4.86
C ARG A 882 5.51 -34.03 -3.64
N PRO A 883 6.60 -34.07 -2.85
CA PRO A 883 6.77 -33.16 -1.72
C PRO A 883 7.07 -31.73 -2.20
N CYS A 884 6.02 -30.99 -2.58
CA CYS A 884 6.08 -29.58 -2.99
C CYS A 884 6.46 -28.64 -1.85
N LEU A 885 6.48 -29.13 -0.61
CA LEU A 885 6.94 -28.41 0.56
C LEU A 885 8.17 -29.08 1.17
N SER A 886 9.14 -28.27 1.60
CA SER A 886 10.22 -28.70 2.49
C SER A 886 10.37 -27.71 3.64
N PRO A 887 9.71 -27.96 4.78
CA PRO A 887 9.88 -27.17 6.00
C PRO A 887 11.11 -27.67 6.78
N LEU A 888 12.06 -26.76 7.01
CA LEU A 888 13.32 -26.99 7.73
C LEU A 888 13.37 -26.07 8.96
N VAL A 889 13.85 -26.55 10.11
CA VAL A 889 14.08 -25.74 11.31
C VAL A 889 15.58 -25.65 11.57
N VAL A 890 16.13 -24.46 11.39
CA VAL A 890 17.55 -24.18 11.62
C VAL A 890 17.69 -23.63 13.03
N ALA A 891 18.21 -24.47 13.91
CA ALA A 891 18.27 -24.21 15.35
C ALA A 891 19.65 -23.74 15.82
N ARG A 892 20.68 -23.89 14.98
CA ARG A 892 22.09 -23.64 15.33
C ARG A 892 22.81 -22.95 14.17
N GLY A 893 23.71 -22.05 14.51
CA GLY A 893 24.72 -21.53 13.60
C GLY A 893 25.80 -22.58 13.30
N ASN A 894 26.68 -22.26 12.35
CA ASN A 894 27.85 -23.11 12.05
C ASN A 894 28.83 -23.14 13.24
N ASP A 895 28.88 -22.07 14.05
CA ASP A 895 29.59 -21.99 15.34
C ASP A 895 28.91 -22.79 16.48
N GLN A 896 27.89 -23.61 16.18
CA GLN A 896 27.00 -24.32 17.14
C GLN A 896 26.20 -23.43 18.11
N VAL A 897 26.35 -22.10 18.04
CA VAL A 897 25.54 -21.13 18.78
C VAL A 897 24.05 -21.32 18.45
N ALA A 898 23.20 -21.33 19.47
CA ALA A 898 21.76 -21.50 19.30
C ALA A 898 21.13 -20.24 18.70
N MET A 899 20.59 -20.32 17.47
CA MET A 899 19.89 -19.20 16.86
C MET A 899 18.50 -19.03 17.47
N THR A 900 18.20 -17.84 18.00
CA THR A 900 16.89 -17.56 18.60
C THR A 900 16.63 -16.05 18.72
N SER A 901 15.41 -15.61 18.40
CA SER A 901 14.99 -14.21 18.47
C SER A 901 14.30 -13.87 19.81
N ARG A 902 14.81 -14.43 20.92
CA ARG A 902 14.44 -14.03 22.30
C ARG A 902 14.97 -12.62 22.58
N PHE A 903 14.18 -11.78 23.26
CA PHE A 903 14.53 -10.38 23.54
C PHE A 903 15.94 -10.22 24.13
N GLU A 904 16.26 -11.01 25.17
CA GLU A 904 17.58 -11.05 25.84
C GLU A 904 18.77 -11.37 24.91
N GLN A 905 18.53 -12.07 23.80
CA GLN A 905 19.56 -12.56 22.88
C GLN A 905 19.50 -11.90 21.50
N ARG A 906 18.61 -10.91 21.31
CA ARG A 906 18.51 -10.16 20.04
C ARG A 906 19.71 -9.23 19.80
N SER A 907 20.31 -8.72 20.88
CA SER A 907 21.52 -7.88 20.84
C SER A 907 22.82 -8.68 20.73
N ASP A 908 22.76 -10.01 20.73
CA ASP A 908 23.95 -10.85 20.60
C ASP A 908 24.44 -10.85 19.14
N VAL A 909 25.59 -10.20 18.91
CA VAL A 909 26.24 -10.08 17.60
C VAL A 909 26.53 -11.46 16.99
N ALA A 910 26.80 -12.49 17.80
CA ALA A 910 27.00 -13.85 17.29
C ALA A 910 25.72 -14.45 16.69
N VAL A 911 24.56 -14.14 17.27
CA VAL A 911 23.25 -14.58 16.73
C VAL A 911 22.91 -13.79 15.46
N ILE A 912 23.12 -12.47 15.46
CA ILE A 912 22.91 -11.60 14.29
C ILE A 912 23.79 -12.04 13.10
N ARG A 913 25.07 -12.34 13.35
CA ARG A 913 26.00 -12.86 12.34
C ARG A 913 25.56 -14.20 11.77
N ASN A 914 25.11 -15.12 12.62
CA ASN A 914 24.62 -16.43 12.17
C ASN A 914 23.32 -16.32 11.32
N TYR A 915 22.45 -15.34 11.58
CA TYR A 915 21.36 -15.02 10.65
C TYR A 915 21.85 -14.50 9.30
N GLY A 916 22.89 -13.66 9.29
CA GLY A 916 23.53 -13.18 8.06
C GLY A 916 24.11 -14.31 7.22
N ASN A 917 24.89 -15.19 7.85
CA ASN A 917 25.46 -16.39 7.22
C ASN A 917 24.36 -17.29 6.61
N LEU A 918 23.27 -17.56 7.36
CA LEU A 918 22.16 -18.37 6.86
C LEU A 918 21.53 -17.78 5.60
N VAL A 919 21.29 -16.48 5.57
CA VAL A 919 20.66 -15.82 4.42
C VAL A 919 21.64 -15.78 3.23
N LEU A 920 22.92 -15.53 3.47
CA LEU A 920 23.97 -15.51 2.45
C LEU A 920 24.15 -16.88 1.78
N GLU A 921 24.31 -17.95 2.56
CA GLU A 921 24.49 -19.31 2.02
C GLU A 921 23.23 -19.82 1.31
N MET A 922 22.04 -19.46 1.80
CA MET A 922 20.79 -19.80 1.14
C MET A 922 20.59 -19.01 -0.16
N ALA A 923 21.02 -17.74 -0.21
CA ALA A 923 20.98 -16.92 -1.43
C ALA A 923 21.80 -17.52 -2.57
N ALA A 924 22.91 -18.20 -2.25
CA ALA A 924 23.75 -18.89 -3.22
C ALA A 924 23.14 -20.21 -3.76
N VAL A 925 22.12 -20.77 -3.10
CA VAL A 925 21.51 -22.07 -3.47
C VAL A 925 20.10 -21.93 -4.06
N VAL A 926 19.31 -20.96 -3.61
CA VAL A 926 17.97 -20.71 -4.17
C VAL A 926 18.12 -19.96 -5.51
N PRO A 927 17.54 -20.44 -6.63
CA PRO A 927 17.79 -19.85 -7.95
C PRO A 927 17.12 -18.48 -8.16
N ASP A 928 15.93 -18.26 -7.60
CA ASP A 928 15.10 -17.07 -7.85
C ASP A 928 15.11 -16.09 -6.66
N GLY A 929 13.95 -15.57 -6.24
CA GLY A 929 13.81 -14.69 -5.08
C GLY A 929 13.74 -15.44 -3.74
N MET A 930 14.11 -14.75 -2.67
CA MET A 930 13.89 -15.18 -1.28
C MET A 930 13.12 -14.09 -0.54
N VAL A 931 12.30 -14.48 0.44
CA VAL A 931 11.60 -13.54 1.33
C VAL A 931 12.01 -13.85 2.76
N VAL A 932 12.55 -12.84 3.45
CA VAL A 932 13.07 -12.96 4.82
C VAL A 932 12.19 -12.13 5.74
N PHE A 933 11.54 -12.78 6.70
CA PHE A 933 10.65 -12.11 7.66
C PHE A 933 11.36 -11.86 8.99
N PHE A 934 11.36 -10.61 9.43
CA PHE A 934 11.89 -10.21 10.74
C PHE A 934 10.79 -10.12 11.80
N THR A 935 11.18 -10.18 13.08
CA THR A 935 10.20 -10.13 14.19
C THR A 935 9.67 -8.72 14.51
N SER A 936 10.29 -7.66 13.96
CA SER A 936 9.84 -6.26 14.02
C SER A 936 10.68 -5.39 13.08
N TYR A 937 10.16 -4.25 12.63
CA TYR A 937 10.94 -3.26 11.86
C TYR A 937 12.17 -2.77 12.62
N VAL A 938 12.01 -2.39 13.90
CA VAL A 938 13.14 -1.99 14.77
C VAL A 938 14.23 -3.07 14.86
N TYR A 939 13.85 -4.36 14.89
CA TYR A 939 14.83 -5.44 14.90
C TYR A 939 15.49 -5.61 13.53
N MET A 940 14.72 -5.51 12.44
CA MET A 940 15.24 -5.52 11.07
C MET A 940 16.28 -4.39 10.86
N GLU A 941 15.95 -3.16 11.22
CA GLU A 941 16.86 -2.00 11.16
C GLU A 941 18.15 -2.27 11.94
N SER A 942 18.05 -2.76 13.18
CA SER A 942 19.22 -3.09 14.01
C SER A 942 20.09 -4.21 13.42
N VAL A 943 19.48 -5.22 12.78
CA VAL A 943 20.20 -6.33 12.15
C VAL A 943 20.87 -5.88 10.85
N ILE A 944 20.17 -5.09 10.03
CA ILE A 944 20.68 -4.55 8.77
C ILE A 944 21.85 -3.61 9.01
N ALA A 945 21.81 -2.76 10.04
CA ALA A 945 22.94 -1.93 10.44
C ALA A 945 24.20 -2.76 10.73
N VAL A 946 24.07 -3.80 11.56
CA VAL A 946 25.20 -4.70 11.89
C VAL A 946 25.66 -5.51 10.67
N TRP A 947 24.76 -5.93 9.77
CA TRP A 947 25.13 -6.61 8.53
C TRP A 947 25.84 -5.69 7.52
N TYR A 948 25.56 -4.38 7.56
CA TYR A 948 26.27 -3.38 6.78
C TYR A 948 27.69 -3.19 7.31
N GLU A 949 27.85 -3.01 8.64
CA GLU A 949 29.17 -2.94 9.31
C GLU A 949 30.02 -4.21 9.08
N GLN A 950 29.39 -5.38 8.96
CA GLN A 950 30.06 -6.66 8.71
C GLN A 950 30.24 -6.99 7.22
N HIS A 951 29.90 -6.10 6.28
CA HIS A 951 29.94 -6.32 4.83
C HIS A 951 29.12 -7.51 4.30
N VAL A 952 28.21 -8.07 5.10
CA VAL A 952 27.35 -9.20 4.70
C VAL A 952 26.40 -8.79 3.59
N ILE A 953 25.93 -7.54 3.61
CA ILE A 953 25.05 -6.99 2.56
C ILE A 953 25.77 -6.91 1.21
N ASP A 954 27.04 -6.51 1.19
CA ASP A 954 27.84 -6.44 -0.04
C ASP A 954 28.00 -7.82 -0.70
N GLU A 955 28.14 -8.89 0.10
CA GLU A 955 28.19 -10.26 -0.41
C GLU A 955 26.84 -10.78 -0.88
N LEU A 956 25.76 -10.42 -0.16
CA LEU A 956 24.40 -10.76 -0.55
C LEU A 956 24.01 -10.08 -1.87
N MET A 957 24.38 -8.81 -2.06
CA MET A 957 24.13 -8.04 -3.29
C MET A 957 24.83 -8.60 -4.52
N LYS A 958 25.98 -9.29 -4.36
CA LYS A 958 26.63 -10.05 -5.45
C LYS A 958 25.77 -11.25 -5.91
N SER A 959 24.94 -11.80 -5.02
CA SER A 959 24.14 -13.00 -5.25
C SER A 959 22.70 -12.68 -5.67
N LYS A 960 22.05 -11.70 -5.03
CA LYS A 960 20.66 -11.28 -5.27
C LYS A 960 20.46 -9.79 -5.01
N LEU A 961 19.51 -9.19 -5.72
CA LEU A 961 19.04 -7.83 -5.39
C LEU A 961 18.31 -7.85 -4.04
N LEU A 962 18.68 -6.92 -3.16
CA LEU A 962 18.06 -6.73 -1.85
C LEU A 962 16.99 -5.64 -1.94
N PHE A 963 15.79 -5.93 -1.42
CA PHE A 963 14.72 -4.97 -1.21
C PHE A 963 14.39 -4.98 0.28
N ILE A 964 14.46 -3.82 0.93
CA ILE A 964 14.17 -3.64 2.35
C ILE A 964 12.82 -2.92 2.44
N GLU A 965 11.98 -3.38 3.36
CA GLU A 965 10.67 -2.79 3.63
C GLU A 965 10.81 -1.54 4.52
N THR A 966 10.16 -0.43 4.15
CA THR A 966 10.09 0.80 4.95
C THR A 966 8.68 1.03 5.47
N ASN A 967 8.55 1.84 6.53
CA ASN A 967 7.28 2.13 7.20
C ASN A 967 6.35 3.11 6.43
N ASP A 968 6.83 3.76 5.36
CA ASP A 968 5.99 4.68 4.58
C ASP A 968 5.21 3.92 3.50
N ALA A 969 3.89 3.84 3.67
CA ALA A 969 2.96 3.18 2.76
C ALA A 969 3.10 3.58 1.28
N LEU A 970 3.67 4.74 0.95
CA LEU A 970 4.00 5.10 -0.44
C LEU A 970 5.20 4.31 -0.98
N GLU A 971 6.30 4.20 -0.23
CA GLU A 971 7.43 3.32 -0.57
C GLU A 971 7.06 1.84 -0.43
N THR A 972 6.36 1.47 0.66
CA THR A 972 5.83 0.11 0.87
C THR A 972 4.92 -0.30 -0.28
N SER A 973 4.12 0.59 -0.88
CA SER A 973 3.27 0.23 -2.04
C SER A 973 4.05 -0.04 -3.34
N VAL A 974 5.31 0.39 -3.44
CA VAL A 974 6.22 0.06 -4.56
C VAL A 974 6.97 -1.25 -4.30
N ALA A 975 7.36 -1.52 -3.05
CA ALA A 975 8.04 -2.77 -2.66
C ALA A 975 7.10 -3.97 -2.42
N LEU A 976 5.89 -3.69 -1.92
CA LEU A 976 4.95 -4.62 -1.30
C LEU A 976 3.50 -4.24 -1.63
N GLU A 977 3.01 -4.74 -2.76
CA GLU A 977 1.56 -4.77 -3.05
C GLU A 977 0.81 -5.82 -2.16
N LYS A 978 1.26 -6.05 -0.89
CA LYS A 978 0.71 -7.11 0.00
C LYS A 978 1.03 -7.05 1.52
N GLU A 979 0.43 -6.06 2.20
CA GLU A 979 -0.04 -6.05 3.61
C GLU A 979 0.83 -6.53 4.80
N ASN A 980 0.84 -5.67 5.82
CA ASN A 980 1.34 -5.86 7.19
C ASN A 980 0.40 -6.67 8.10
N ASP A 981 0.93 -7.23 9.22
CA ASP A 981 0.66 -6.80 10.62
C ASP A 981 1.02 -7.89 11.69
N PHE A 982 0.56 -7.72 12.95
CA PHE A 982 1.34 -7.95 14.19
C PHE A 982 0.40 -8.28 15.38
N LEU A 983 0.68 -9.14 16.39
CA LEU A 983 1.79 -10.07 16.67
C LEU A 983 1.42 -11.11 17.79
N THR A 984 2.38 -11.98 18.13
CA THR A 984 2.52 -12.76 19.40
C THR A 984 1.56 -13.92 19.73
N PHE A 985 0.27 -13.87 19.42
CA PHE A 985 -0.50 -15.11 19.14
C PHE A 985 -0.51 -15.34 17.62
N ASP A 986 -0.71 -14.24 16.90
CA ASP A 986 -0.54 -14.07 15.46
C ASP A 986 0.80 -14.55 14.89
N ALA A 987 1.87 -14.66 15.67
CA ALA A 987 3.19 -14.98 15.12
C ALA A 987 3.19 -16.28 14.29
N MET A 988 2.47 -17.32 14.72
CA MET A 988 2.36 -18.58 13.95
C MET A 988 1.42 -18.42 12.75
N ARG A 989 0.33 -17.65 12.92
CA ARG A 989 -0.72 -17.43 11.93
C ARG A 989 -0.23 -16.56 10.76
N HIS A 990 0.53 -15.49 11.05
CA HIS A 990 1.20 -14.63 10.07
C HIS A 990 2.38 -15.36 9.41
N THR A 991 3.17 -16.15 10.16
CA THR A 991 4.17 -17.04 9.56
C THR A 991 3.50 -17.98 8.54
N ALA A 992 2.43 -18.66 8.93
CA ALA A 992 1.66 -19.54 8.05
C ALA A 992 0.97 -18.78 6.89
N GLN A 993 0.53 -17.53 7.09
CA GLN A 993 -0.07 -16.69 6.04
C GLN A 993 0.96 -16.30 4.98
N CYS A 994 2.16 -15.88 5.41
CA CYS A 994 3.29 -15.62 4.54
C CYS A 994 3.72 -16.88 3.78
N MET A 995 3.75 -18.04 4.44
CA MET A 995 4.02 -19.35 3.82
C MET A 995 2.93 -19.75 2.81
N GLY A 996 1.66 -19.51 3.13
CA GLY A 996 0.50 -19.76 2.26
C GLY A 996 0.43 -18.85 1.02
N ARG A 997 1.22 -17.76 0.97
CA ARG A 997 1.40 -16.93 -0.24
C ARG A 997 2.43 -17.51 -1.23
N ALA A 998 3.30 -18.43 -0.77
CA ALA A 998 4.35 -19.04 -1.58
C ALA A 998 3.83 -20.20 -2.46
N LEU A 999 2.83 -20.95 -1.98
CA LEU A 999 2.17 -22.03 -2.74
C LEU A 999 0.83 -21.53 -3.32
N ARG A 1000 0.72 -21.42 -4.65
CA ARG A 1000 -0.53 -20.99 -5.32
C ARG A 1000 -1.26 -22.15 -5.98
N GLY A 1001 -0.59 -23.28 -6.22
CA GLY A 1001 -1.19 -24.55 -6.64
C GLY A 1001 -0.23 -25.74 -6.49
N LYS A 1002 -0.73 -26.97 -6.69
CA LYS A 1002 0.03 -28.21 -6.49
C LYS A 1002 1.21 -28.42 -7.46
N THR A 1003 1.32 -27.59 -8.51
CA THR A 1003 2.49 -27.54 -9.40
C THR A 1003 3.66 -26.77 -8.81
N ASP A 1004 3.38 -25.80 -7.94
CA ASP A 1004 4.40 -24.94 -7.34
C ASP A 1004 5.15 -25.73 -6.26
N TYR A 1005 6.32 -25.24 -5.88
CA TYR A 1005 7.08 -25.80 -4.77
C TYR A 1005 7.78 -24.69 -3.99
N GLY A 1006 7.80 -24.82 -2.66
CA GLY A 1006 8.39 -23.84 -1.76
C GLY A 1006 9.31 -24.49 -0.71
N LEU A 1007 10.54 -24.00 -0.64
CA LEU A 1007 11.44 -24.26 0.49
C LEU A 1007 11.06 -23.32 1.63
N MET A 1008 10.98 -23.82 2.86
CA MET A 1008 10.56 -23.04 4.02
C MET A 1008 11.51 -23.24 5.18
N ILE A 1009 12.01 -22.15 5.77
CA ILE A 1009 13.09 -22.18 6.74
C ILE A 1009 12.68 -21.42 8.00
N PHE A 1010 12.58 -22.13 9.12
CA PHE A 1010 12.32 -21.57 10.44
C PHE A 1010 13.65 -21.36 11.18
N ALA A 1011 14.18 -20.13 11.12
CA ALA A 1011 15.44 -19.75 11.77
C ALA A 1011 15.27 -19.39 13.27
N ASP A 1012 14.75 -20.31 14.08
CA ASP A 1012 14.75 -20.17 15.54
C ASP A 1012 14.62 -21.53 16.23
N LYS A 1013 15.57 -21.84 17.12
CA LYS A 1013 15.58 -23.07 17.94
C LYS A 1013 14.26 -23.34 18.66
N ARG A 1014 13.45 -22.32 18.96
CA ARG A 1014 12.14 -22.46 19.62
C ARG A 1014 11.12 -23.25 18.77
N PHE A 1015 11.23 -23.28 17.44
CA PHE A 1015 10.35 -24.11 16.58
C PHE A 1015 10.62 -25.61 16.71
N SER A 1016 11.78 -26.03 17.25
CA SER A 1016 12.05 -27.45 17.55
C SER A 1016 11.16 -28.01 18.66
N ARG A 1017 10.56 -27.16 19.51
CA ARG A 1017 9.73 -27.59 20.65
C ARG A 1017 8.34 -28.00 20.20
N GLN A 1018 7.82 -29.09 20.78
CA GLN A 1018 6.51 -29.65 20.47
C GLN A 1018 5.34 -28.66 20.70
N ASP A 1019 5.43 -27.80 21.72
CA ASP A 1019 4.41 -26.78 22.04
C ASP A 1019 4.27 -25.67 20.98
N LYS A 1020 5.30 -25.47 20.17
CA LYS A 1020 5.27 -24.55 19.01
C LYS A 1020 5.01 -25.29 17.71
N ARG A 1021 5.69 -26.42 17.49
CA ARG A 1021 5.50 -27.27 16.30
C ARG A 1021 4.04 -27.73 16.16
N GLY A 1022 3.40 -28.13 17.25
CA GLY A 1022 2.00 -28.57 17.26
C GLY A 1022 0.97 -27.48 16.94
N LYS A 1023 1.37 -26.20 16.89
CA LYS A 1023 0.53 -25.06 16.49
C LYS A 1023 0.70 -24.65 15.03
N LEU A 1024 1.54 -25.33 14.27
CA LEU A 1024 1.62 -25.13 12.82
C LEU A 1024 0.44 -25.86 12.16
N PRO A 1025 -0.17 -25.31 11.09
CA PRO A 1025 -1.12 -26.03 10.25
C PRO A 1025 -0.70 -27.46 9.90
N ARG A 1026 -1.66 -28.40 9.97
CA ARG A 1026 -1.40 -29.85 9.86
C ARG A 1026 -0.70 -30.24 8.55
N TRP A 1027 -1.10 -29.60 7.45
CA TRP A 1027 -0.50 -29.77 6.12
C TRP A 1027 0.98 -29.37 6.02
N MET A 1028 1.53 -28.67 7.02
CA MET A 1028 2.98 -28.41 7.15
C MET A 1028 3.65 -29.37 8.14
N GLN A 1029 2.96 -29.75 9.22
CA GLN A 1029 3.48 -30.70 10.20
C GLN A 1029 3.79 -32.07 9.57
N GLU A 1030 2.99 -32.50 8.59
CA GLU A 1030 3.13 -33.75 7.85
C GLU A 1030 4.45 -33.84 7.06
N TYR A 1031 4.94 -32.72 6.51
CA TYR A 1031 6.21 -32.65 5.77
C TYR A 1031 7.43 -32.27 6.64
N LEU A 1032 7.23 -31.97 7.93
CA LEU A 1032 8.32 -31.64 8.85
C LEU A 1032 8.92 -32.91 9.46
N GLU A 1033 9.82 -33.56 8.70
CA GLU A 1033 10.54 -34.75 9.18
C GLU A 1033 11.28 -34.46 10.51
N PRO A 1034 11.34 -35.41 11.48
CA PRO A 1034 12.07 -35.22 12.73
C PRO A 1034 13.55 -34.85 12.52
N ALA A 1035 14.19 -35.39 11.48
CA ALA A 1035 15.57 -35.05 11.10
C ALA A 1035 15.74 -33.55 10.76
N SER A 1036 14.70 -32.90 10.23
CA SER A 1036 14.72 -31.49 9.80
C SER A 1036 14.41 -30.48 10.91
N THR A 1037 14.36 -30.89 12.20
CA THR A 1037 13.87 -30.04 13.32
C THR A 1037 14.94 -29.31 14.13
N ASN A 1038 16.22 -29.68 14.01
CA ASN A 1038 17.33 -29.07 14.75
C ASN A 1038 18.60 -29.08 13.86
N LEU A 1039 18.50 -28.44 12.69
CA LEU A 1039 19.59 -28.38 11.72
C LEU A 1039 20.59 -27.27 12.06
N SER A 1040 21.85 -27.46 11.64
CA SER A 1040 22.79 -26.36 11.40
C SER A 1040 22.51 -25.64 10.07
N ILE A 1041 23.20 -24.53 9.82
CA ILE A 1041 23.10 -23.80 8.54
C ILE A 1041 23.57 -24.70 7.39
N ASP A 1042 24.77 -25.28 7.49
CA ASP A 1042 25.32 -26.20 6.48
C ASP A 1042 24.39 -27.38 6.14
N GLU A 1043 23.81 -28.02 7.16
CA GLU A 1043 22.90 -29.16 6.99
C GLU A 1043 21.63 -28.72 6.24
N ALA A 1044 21.07 -27.57 6.60
CA ALA A 1044 19.90 -27.01 5.94
C ALA A 1044 20.20 -26.62 4.47
N VAL A 1045 21.36 -26.05 4.19
CA VAL A 1045 21.82 -25.72 2.83
C VAL A 1045 21.96 -26.98 1.96
N GLN A 1046 22.52 -28.06 2.50
CA GLN A 1046 22.67 -29.34 1.79
C GLN A 1046 21.30 -29.99 1.48
N LEU A 1047 20.40 -30.05 2.47
CA LEU A 1047 19.03 -30.54 2.27
C LEU A 1047 18.26 -29.71 1.24
N SER A 1048 18.38 -28.39 1.32
CA SER A 1048 17.77 -27.43 0.38
C SER A 1048 18.23 -27.66 -1.06
N ARG A 1049 19.55 -27.78 -1.28
CA ARG A 1049 20.14 -28.05 -2.60
C ARG A 1049 19.66 -29.38 -3.18
N ARG A 1050 19.62 -30.45 -2.37
CA ARG A 1050 19.13 -31.77 -2.78
C ARG A 1050 17.65 -31.71 -3.17
N TRP A 1051 16.82 -31.06 -2.36
CA TRP A 1051 15.38 -30.96 -2.58
C TRP A 1051 15.03 -30.10 -3.81
N LEU A 1052 15.67 -28.94 -3.98
CA LEU A 1052 15.51 -28.08 -5.16
C LEU A 1052 15.87 -28.81 -6.46
N THR A 1053 16.95 -29.59 -6.46
CA THR A 1053 17.38 -30.40 -7.63
C THR A 1053 16.34 -31.46 -8.00
N LEU A 1054 15.62 -32.01 -7.02
CA LEU A 1054 14.54 -32.99 -7.23
C LEU A 1054 13.25 -32.30 -7.72
N MET A 1055 12.91 -31.13 -7.17
CA MET A 1055 11.72 -30.36 -7.58
C MET A 1055 11.83 -29.70 -8.96
N ALA A 1056 13.05 -29.37 -9.40
CA ALA A 1056 13.34 -28.79 -10.72
C ALA A 1056 13.15 -29.80 -11.89
N GLN A 1057 12.91 -31.08 -11.60
CA GLN A 1057 12.60 -32.08 -12.61
C GLN A 1057 11.21 -31.83 -13.24
N PRO A 1058 11.03 -32.13 -14.54
CA PRO A 1058 9.77 -31.85 -15.24
C PRO A 1058 8.62 -32.67 -14.66
N PHE A 1059 7.66 -31.99 -14.04
CA PHE A 1059 6.48 -32.60 -13.41
C PHE A 1059 5.24 -32.39 -14.28
N THR A 1060 4.60 -33.49 -14.67
CA THR A 1060 3.50 -33.48 -15.65
C THR A 1060 2.14 -33.77 -14.99
N LYS A 1061 1.06 -33.39 -15.68
CA LYS A 1061 -0.31 -33.70 -15.21
C LYS A 1061 -0.57 -35.21 -15.11
N SER A 1062 0.12 -36.03 -15.90
CA SER A 1062 0.06 -37.50 -15.80
C SER A 1062 0.52 -38.02 -14.44
N ASP A 1063 1.48 -37.35 -13.82
CA ASP A 1063 2.08 -37.77 -12.54
C ASP A 1063 1.20 -37.41 -11.34
N GLN A 1064 0.20 -36.53 -11.56
CA GLN A 1064 -0.77 -36.09 -10.56
C GLN A 1064 -2.09 -36.90 -10.60
N LEU A 1065 -2.41 -37.50 -11.74
CA LEU A 1065 -3.68 -38.18 -12.00
C LEU A 1065 -3.86 -39.42 -11.10
N GLY A 1066 -4.98 -39.46 -10.38
CA GLY A 1066 -5.32 -40.55 -9.46
C GLY A 1066 -4.66 -40.47 -8.08
N ILE A 1067 -3.81 -39.45 -7.83
CA ILE A 1067 -3.22 -39.16 -6.52
C ILE A 1067 -3.70 -37.80 -6.02
N SER A 1068 -3.22 -36.72 -6.64
CA SER A 1068 -3.51 -35.35 -6.20
C SER A 1068 -4.56 -34.65 -7.07
N LEU A 1069 -4.95 -35.25 -8.19
CA LEU A 1069 -5.85 -34.68 -9.21
C LEU A 1069 -6.72 -35.80 -9.80
N LEU A 1070 -8.04 -35.60 -9.82
CA LEU A 1070 -9.07 -36.59 -10.15
C LEU A 1070 -9.82 -36.22 -11.44
N THR A 1071 -10.31 -37.24 -12.14
CA THR A 1071 -11.20 -37.18 -13.31
C THR A 1071 -12.59 -37.73 -12.96
N SER A 1072 -13.58 -37.56 -13.84
CA SER A 1072 -14.97 -37.98 -13.60
C SER A 1072 -15.07 -39.44 -13.14
N ASP A 1073 -14.41 -40.35 -13.87
CA ASP A 1073 -14.37 -41.80 -13.57
C ASP A 1073 -13.77 -42.14 -12.17
N MET A 1074 -12.97 -41.24 -11.61
CA MET A 1074 -12.27 -41.42 -10.34
C MET A 1074 -13.07 -40.87 -9.14
N LEU A 1075 -14.17 -40.15 -9.35
CA LEU A 1075 -14.99 -39.52 -8.31
C LEU A 1075 -16.00 -40.47 -7.64
N SER A 1076 -15.98 -41.78 -7.95
CA SER A 1076 -16.89 -42.75 -7.32
C SER A 1076 -16.72 -42.80 -5.78
N ALA A 1077 -17.82 -42.97 -5.04
CA ALA A 1077 -17.79 -43.06 -3.58
C ALA A 1077 -16.79 -44.12 -3.04
N LYS A 1078 -16.63 -45.24 -3.76
CA LYS A 1078 -15.65 -46.30 -3.41
C LYS A 1078 -14.19 -45.88 -3.61
N ALA A 1079 -13.91 -44.94 -4.52
CA ALA A 1079 -12.59 -44.34 -4.69
C ALA A 1079 -12.35 -43.23 -3.64
N MET A 1080 -13.36 -42.40 -3.35
CA MET A 1080 -13.26 -41.33 -2.35
C MET A 1080 -12.97 -41.83 -0.94
N LYS A 1081 -13.40 -43.05 -0.56
CA LYS A 1081 -13.01 -43.70 0.70
C LYS A 1081 -11.50 -43.76 0.97
N LYS A 1082 -10.66 -43.72 -0.07
CA LYS A 1082 -9.19 -43.67 0.09
C LYS A 1082 -8.70 -42.35 0.69
N PHE A 1083 -9.47 -41.28 0.52
CA PHE A 1083 -9.13 -39.92 0.92
C PHE A 1083 -9.88 -39.46 2.19
N GLU A 1084 -10.74 -40.29 2.79
CA GLU A 1084 -11.41 -39.96 4.08
C GLU A 1084 -10.40 -39.53 5.17
N ARG A 1085 -9.18 -40.10 5.18
CA ARG A 1085 -8.10 -39.75 6.11
C ARG A 1085 -7.51 -38.34 5.93
N VAL A 1086 -7.83 -37.66 4.84
CA VAL A 1086 -7.40 -36.28 4.56
C VAL A 1086 -8.18 -35.28 5.41
N VAL A 1087 -9.41 -35.63 5.81
CA VAL A 1087 -10.21 -34.88 6.78
C VAL A 1087 -9.91 -35.41 8.18
N GLU A 1088 -9.71 -34.50 9.13
CA GLU A 1088 -9.71 -34.80 10.55
C GLU A 1088 -10.73 -33.88 11.22
N HIS A 1089 -11.69 -34.50 11.91
CA HIS A 1089 -12.63 -33.80 12.76
C HIS A 1089 -11.97 -33.46 14.09
N VAL A 1090 -12.31 -32.29 14.62
CA VAL A 1090 -11.89 -31.84 15.95
C VAL A 1090 -13.15 -31.81 16.81
N ASP A 1091 -13.17 -32.64 17.85
CA ASP A 1091 -14.27 -32.76 18.82
C ASP A 1091 -14.29 -31.58 19.82
#